data_AF-A0AAF5DDK6-F1
#
_entry.id   AF-A0AAF5DDK6-F1
#
_cell.length_a   1.000
_cell.length_b   1.000
_cell.length_c   1.000
_cell.angle_alpha   90.00
_cell.angle_beta   90.00
_cell.angle_gamma   90.00
#
_symmetry.space_group_name_H-M   'P 1'
#
loop_
_entity.id
_entity.type
_entity.pdbx_description
1 polymer ?
#
loop_
_entity_poly.entity_id
_entity_poly.type
_entity_poly.pdbx_seq_one_letter_code
_entity_poly.pdbx_strand_id
1 'polypeptide(L)'
;WSYKIVLYNPKFGHSHVNFVSQISDILVEAGHDVTVIVTEMDLNVKHPGTKKGKIYTASSHPTTIQLMTDNILLTDMWNRTNDFNRQVEMMNQFMTASNIQAKHTFYDKELGTFVKNQKFDIAFSELLHAHMFGLFKSWGIKVHVAGCATSLFDAMYAPFGLPFPSSYVPNLMNPYTDKMNYKERFNNVIANFINKLFIILKGRKMVLQDLFDEKYGEGKYDIRELVGDSSFVFINTNPLFNLPGAKTPKMIEIGGIGISESKPLDDFWINILKVRQHNVLLSFGSIAKSSLMPKNFKKSIIKTIKNLPNITFIWKYETPEDKIGDGIDNLVLSKWIPQNDLLNSSKMSLFITHGGLNSLTELAYQGVPALAIPMFSDQFANSKLLERAGIGEYMPRDDLADSNKFTLKIVSIINNSEYRRKSKILSKMLRNHPFNAKKELRKYFEFAAEFGKLPMLDLGSKNMTTIQYYNIDIFIPIIFLITMFIFFAIILLKNILIYIFTLFQILNGSGSSVPVWSFAENNIECIKLRASATITLAYFQEGNAKKHYASIPLLPKSAVNENNSSCQILRKVDSFNIISQVLSLNFPSIYPGWGITFYFTNDSTLFNISENNFGLYQIQINANFSSMPKVFNNSVLKTHVYMSHLKFDDNNDLINSIYAQTDHSYFCPSSQIYKLIGSQEDILEASITLKNFRVQAFTNISIINNDGHLKISNNYEIKNILSSSVSKFLTRETCPSDQTEADLVPVIAGSILVGLILINLIFYLVYRCRLTNEVLMIVNSNSHFTDKVYDKKMSDFNSFDHASTSNLD
;
A
#
# COMPACT_ATOMS: atom_id res chain seq x y z
N TRP A 1 -7.97 5.06 -53.27
CA TRP A 1 -8.93 5.31 -52.18
C TRP A 1 -8.57 6.65 -51.59
N SER A 2 -9.55 7.53 -51.41
CA SER A 2 -9.34 8.87 -50.84
C SER A 2 -10.32 9.01 -49.68
N TYR A 3 -9.81 9.32 -48.49
CA TYR A 3 -10.64 9.62 -47.33
C TYR A 3 -10.92 11.11 -47.28
N LYS A 4 -12.08 11.47 -46.75
CA LYS A 4 -12.46 12.84 -46.44
C LYS A 4 -12.14 13.12 -44.98
N ILE A 5 -11.14 13.97 -44.77
CA ILE A 5 -10.50 14.17 -43.47
C ILE A 5 -10.74 15.60 -42.99
N VAL A 6 -11.09 15.77 -41.72
CA VAL A 6 -11.16 17.09 -41.07
C VAL A 6 -10.14 17.25 -39.95
N LEU A 7 -9.36 18.33 -39.97
CA LEU A 7 -8.41 18.68 -38.90
C LEU A 7 -8.89 19.97 -38.22
N TYR A 8 -8.78 20.05 -36.90
CA TYR A 8 -8.92 21.32 -36.18
C TYR A 8 -7.55 21.93 -35.90
N ASN A 9 -7.28 23.13 -36.42
CA ASN A 9 -6.00 23.83 -36.30
C ASN A 9 -6.16 25.30 -35.89
N PRO A 10 -6.45 25.59 -34.61
CA PRO A 10 -6.58 26.95 -34.13
C PRO A 10 -5.23 27.69 -34.14
N LYS A 11 -5.23 28.94 -34.58
CA LYS A 11 -4.02 29.78 -34.68
C LYS A 11 -3.64 30.40 -33.34
N PHE A 12 -3.12 29.60 -32.40
CA PHE A 12 -2.69 30.08 -31.08
C PHE A 12 -1.16 30.05 -30.86
N GLY A 13 -0.43 29.32 -31.69
CA GLY A 13 1.02 29.24 -31.61
C GLY A 13 1.63 28.66 -32.88
N HIS A 14 2.71 29.25 -33.37
CA HIS A 14 3.32 28.86 -34.65
C HIS A 14 3.76 27.38 -34.68
N SER A 15 4.27 26.84 -33.57
CA SER A 15 4.70 25.44 -33.47
C SER A 15 3.55 24.45 -33.65
N HIS A 16 2.42 24.69 -32.97
CA HIS A 16 1.21 23.88 -33.05
C HIS A 16 0.58 23.97 -34.44
N VAL A 17 0.42 25.19 -34.96
CA VAL A 17 -0.15 25.38 -36.30
C VAL A 17 0.69 24.69 -37.36
N ASN A 18 2.02 24.77 -37.27
CA ASN A 18 2.91 24.09 -38.19
C ASN A 18 2.81 22.56 -38.04
N PHE A 19 2.76 22.01 -36.82
CA PHE A 19 2.62 20.56 -36.63
C PHE A 19 1.37 20.01 -37.32
N VAL A 20 0.21 20.62 -37.08
CA VAL A 20 -1.05 20.20 -37.69
C VAL A 20 -1.07 20.50 -39.20
N SER A 21 -0.44 21.58 -39.66
CA SER A 21 -0.25 21.86 -41.09
C SER A 21 0.55 20.75 -41.78
N GLN A 22 1.61 20.25 -41.16
CA GLN A 22 2.43 19.18 -41.75
C GLN A 22 1.64 17.88 -41.87
N ILE A 23 0.82 17.56 -40.86
CA ILE A 23 -0.10 16.42 -40.95
C ILE A 23 -1.08 16.61 -42.11
N SER A 24 -1.71 17.78 -42.21
CA SER A 24 -2.61 18.12 -43.33
C SER A 24 -1.92 17.93 -44.68
N ASP A 25 -0.74 18.54 -44.84
CA ASP A 25 -0.03 18.57 -46.11
C ASP A 25 0.43 17.15 -46.52
N ILE A 26 0.88 16.31 -45.58
CA ILE A 26 1.25 14.90 -45.84
C ILE A 26 0.03 14.07 -46.29
N LEU A 27 -1.15 14.30 -45.69
CA LEU A 27 -2.37 13.60 -46.05
C LEU A 27 -2.90 14.04 -47.43
N VAL A 28 -2.77 15.32 -47.77
CA VAL A 28 -3.07 15.82 -49.13
C VAL A 28 -2.11 15.22 -50.16
N GLU A 29 -0.81 15.17 -49.86
CA GLU A 29 0.20 14.53 -50.72
C GLU A 29 -0.06 13.03 -50.93
N ALA A 30 -0.73 12.37 -49.98
CA ALA A 30 -1.19 11.00 -50.10
C ALA A 30 -2.47 10.82 -50.95
N GLY A 31 -3.11 11.92 -51.39
CA GLY A 31 -4.31 11.90 -52.23
C GLY A 31 -5.64 11.95 -51.47
N HIS A 32 -5.65 12.35 -50.20
CA HIS A 32 -6.87 12.50 -49.40
C HIS A 32 -7.52 13.89 -49.56
N ASP A 33 -8.84 13.96 -49.38
CA ASP A 33 -9.58 15.23 -49.33
C ASP A 33 -9.53 15.81 -47.92
N VAL A 34 -8.60 16.73 -47.67
CA VAL A 34 -8.34 17.30 -46.35
C VAL A 34 -8.93 18.70 -46.22
N THR A 35 -9.79 18.88 -45.21
CA THR A 35 -10.30 20.18 -44.77
C THR A 35 -9.75 20.53 -43.39
N VAL A 36 -9.22 21.74 -43.23
CA VAL A 36 -8.68 22.24 -41.96
C VAL A 36 -9.56 23.37 -41.45
N ILE A 37 -10.17 23.16 -40.29
CA ILE A 37 -10.92 24.16 -39.54
C ILE A 37 -9.91 25.06 -38.83
N VAL A 38 -9.90 26.34 -39.16
CA VAL A 38 -9.00 27.35 -38.61
C VAL A 38 -9.81 28.38 -37.84
N THR A 39 -9.42 28.66 -36.60
CA THR A 39 -9.91 29.80 -35.81
C THR A 39 -8.74 30.73 -35.50
N GLU A 40 -8.91 32.03 -35.66
CA GLU A 40 -7.89 33.02 -35.28
C GLU A 40 -7.91 33.25 -33.77
N MET A 41 -6.90 32.74 -33.06
CA MET A 41 -6.74 33.01 -31.62
C MET A 41 -5.67 34.06 -31.36
N ASP A 42 -4.55 34.01 -32.08
CA ASP A 42 -3.45 34.98 -32.02
C ASP A 42 -3.20 35.54 -33.43
N LEU A 43 -3.43 36.84 -33.60
CA LEU A 43 -3.25 37.52 -34.88
C LEU A 43 -1.77 37.65 -35.28
N ASN A 44 -0.83 37.42 -34.36
CA ASN A 44 0.59 37.38 -34.66
C ASN A 44 0.99 36.07 -35.37
N VAL A 45 0.17 35.02 -35.30
CA VAL A 45 0.40 33.76 -36.02
C VAL A 45 -0.05 33.93 -37.48
N LYS A 46 0.92 34.20 -38.36
CA LYS A 46 0.65 34.44 -39.80
C LYS A 46 0.53 33.16 -40.64
N HIS A 47 0.75 31.99 -40.06
CA HIS A 47 0.60 30.72 -40.78
C HIS A 47 -0.88 30.49 -41.18
N PRO A 48 -1.19 30.08 -42.41
CA PRO A 48 -2.57 29.93 -42.91
C PRO A 48 -3.34 28.71 -42.35
N GLY A 49 -2.81 27.99 -41.35
CA GLY A 49 -3.36 26.69 -40.90
C GLY A 49 -2.91 25.47 -41.71
N THR A 50 -2.91 25.53 -43.04
CA THR A 50 -2.36 24.49 -43.93
C THR A 50 -1.84 25.12 -45.23
N LYS A 51 -0.88 24.48 -45.90
CA LYS A 51 -0.37 24.97 -47.18
C LYS A 51 -1.00 24.27 -48.38
N LYS A 52 -1.49 23.04 -48.20
CA LYS A 52 -2.04 22.21 -49.29
C LYS A 52 -3.51 21.81 -49.10
N GLY A 53 -4.03 21.84 -47.88
CA GLY A 53 -5.42 21.47 -47.58
C GLY A 53 -6.43 22.59 -47.85
N LYS A 54 -7.72 22.24 -47.90
CA LYS A 54 -8.82 23.21 -47.97
C LYS A 54 -9.00 23.85 -46.60
N ILE A 55 -9.20 25.17 -46.54
CA ILE A 55 -9.39 25.89 -45.28
C ILE A 55 -10.87 26.20 -45.07
N TYR A 56 -11.40 25.90 -43.89
CA TYR A 56 -12.66 26.44 -43.38
C TYR A 56 -12.34 27.38 -42.22
N THR A 57 -12.62 28.68 -42.39
CA THR A 57 -12.39 29.67 -41.33
C THR A 57 -13.60 29.71 -40.40
N ALA A 58 -13.46 29.15 -39.20
CA ALA A 58 -14.49 29.19 -38.16
C ALA A 58 -14.44 30.51 -37.38
N SER A 59 -15.56 30.86 -36.76
CA SER A 59 -15.70 32.09 -35.98
C SER A 59 -14.76 32.12 -34.75
N SER A 60 -14.20 33.30 -34.47
CA SER A 60 -13.30 33.54 -33.34
C SER A 60 -13.92 34.47 -32.33
N HIS A 61 -13.75 34.16 -31.04
CA HIS A 61 -14.24 35.03 -29.98
C HIS A 61 -13.31 36.24 -29.80
N PRO A 62 -13.80 37.49 -29.82
CA PRO A 62 -12.95 38.69 -29.70
C PRO A 62 -12.07 38.71 -28.44
N THR A 63 -12.61 38.29 -27.30
CA THR A 63 -11.83 38.17 -26.04
C THR A 63 -10.69 37.15 -26.14
N THR A 64 -10.86 36.05 -26.88
CA THR A 64 -9.77 35.10 -27.13
C THR A 64 -8.66 35.79 -27.91
N ILE A 65 -9.02 36.50 -28.98
CA ILE A 65 -8.08 37.26 -29.81
C ILE A 65 -7.29 38.24 -28.97
N GLN A 66 -7.96 39.02 -28.14
CA GLN A 66 -7.33 39.99 -27.25
C GLN A 66 -6.38 39.32 -26.24
N LEU A 67 -6.84 38.27 -25.54
CA LEU A 67 -6.05 37.60 -24.50
C LEU A 67 -4.78 36.92 -25.04
N MET A 68 -4.79 36.50 -26.30
CA MET A 68 -3.69 35.78 -26.93
C MET A 68 -2.78 36.69 -27.75
N THR A 69 -3.35 37.63 -28.52
CA THR A 69 -2.58 38.58 -29.36
C THR A 69 -1.86 39.63 -28.52
N ASP A 70 -2.55 40.19 -27.52
CA ASP A 70 -2.03 41.24 -26.64
C ASP A 70 -1.49 40.65 -25.33
N ASN A 71 -1.02 39.39 -25.37
CA ASN A 71 -0.59 38.69 -24.17
C ASN A 71 0.70 39.32 -23.61
N ILE A 72 0.51 40.24 -22.66
CA ILE A 72 1.59 40.94 -21.97
C ILE A 72 2.56 39.94 -21.31
N LEU A 73 2.06 38.79 -20.82
CA LEU A 73 2.91 37.77 -20.21
C LEU A 73 3.91 37.19 -21.21
N LEU A 74 3.52 37.02 -22.47
CA LEU A 74 4.42 36.57 -23.54
C LEU A 74 5.40 37.67 -23.95
N THR A 75 4.98 38.94 -23.95
CA THR A 75 5.89 40.05 -24.28
C THR A 75 6.95 40.29 -23.20
N ASP A 76 6.69 39.89 -21.96
CA ASP A 76 7.56 40.12 -20.80
C ASP A 76 8.36 38.88 -20.36
N MET A 77 8.41 37.83 -21.19
CA MET A 77 9.06 36.54 -20.83
C MET A 77 10.53 36.67 -20.40
N TRP A 78 11.24 37.70 -20.87
CA TRP A 78 12.63 37.92 -20.49
C TRP A 78 12.81 38.47 -19.07
N ASN A 79 11.87 39.27 -18.56
CA ASN A 79 11.97 39.87 -17.21
C ASN A 79 11.39 38.97 -16.13
N ARG A 80 10.61 37.95 -16.50
CA ARG A 80 9.88 37.11 -15.54
C ARG A 80 10.79 36.10 -14.88
N THR A 81 10.84 36.07 -13.56
CA THR A 81 11.50 34.99 -12.80
C THR A 81 10.98 33.62 -13.23
N ASN A 82 11.86 32.61 -13.28
CA ASN A 82 11.50 31.22 -13.62
C ASN A 82 10.65 30.50 -12.55
N ASP A 83 10.03 31.23 -11.63
CA ASP A 83 9.26 30.68 -10.51
C ASP A 83 7.98 29.98 -11.01
N PHE A 84 7.64 28.89 -10.32
CA PHE A 84 6.49 28.03 -10.57
C PHE A 84 5.18 28.82 -10.67
N ASN A 85 4.97 29.78 -9.77
CA ASN A 85 3.75 30.60 -9.72
C ASN A 85 3.51 31.37 -11.04
N ARG A 86 4.58 31.87 -11.66
CA ARG A 86 4.48 32.63 -12.91
C ARG A 86 4.19 31.74 -14.10
N GLN A 87 4.72 30.51 -14.11
CA GLN A 87 4.34 29.54 -15.12
C GLN A 87 2.85 29.14 -15.00
N VAL A 88 2.33 29.05 -13.77
CA VAL A 88 0.91 28.82 -13.50
C VAL A 88 0.04 29.99 -13.99
N GLU A 89 0.47 31.24 -13.84
CA GLU A 89 -0.24 32.42 -14.41
C GLU A 89 -0.35 32.34 -15.94
N MET A 90 0.76 32.06 -16.63
CA MET A 90 0.77 31.91 -18.10
C MET A 90 -0.16 30.79 -18.56
N MET A 91 -0.11 29.65 -17.86
CA MET A 91 -1.01 28.53 -18.13
C MET A 91 -2.47 28.93 -17.92
N ASN A 92 -2.81 29.59 -16.80
CA ASN A 92 -4.20 30.02 -16.54
C ASN A 92 -4.75 30.98 -17.61
N GLN A 93 -3.95 31.91 -18.13
CA GLN A 93 -4.38 32.80 -19.22
C GLN A 93 -4.63 32.03 -20.50
N PHE A 94 -3.69 31.16 -20.91
CA PHE A 94 -3.87 30.29 -22.07
C PHE A 94 -5.11 29.40 -21.94
N MET A 95 -5.31 28.79 -20.76
CA MET A 95 -6.46 27.94 -20.48
C MET A 95 -7.77 28.74 -20.52
N THR A 96 -7.78 29.98 -20.05
CA THR A 96 -8.96 30.86 -20.08
C THR A 96 -9.33 31.22 -21.52
N ALA A 97 -8.36 31.68 -22.32
CA ALA A 97 -8.58 31.99 -23.74
C ALA A 97 -9.03 30.75 -24.52
N SER A 98 -8.40 29.60 -24.28
CA SER A 98 -8.77 28.32 -24.90
C SER A 98 -10.18 27.89 -24.51
N ASN A 99 -10.60 28.09 -23.26
CA ASN A 99 -11.95 27.75 -22.80
C ASN A 99 -13.02 28.66 -23.41
N ILE A 100 -12.76 29.96 -23.52
CA ILE A 100 -13.65 30.93 -24.17
C ILE A 100 -13.83 30.56 -25.65
N GLN A 101 -12.73 30.29 -26.36
CA GLN A 101 -12.80 29.85 -27.76
C GLN A 101 -13.51 28.51 -27.89
N ALA A 102 -13.21 27.53 -27.05
CA ALA A 102 -13.88 26.22 -27.06
C ALA A 102 -15.39 26.37 -26.89
N LYS A 103 -15.84 27.22 -25.95
CA LYS A 103 -17.27 27.49 -25.74
C LYS A 103 -17.90 28.17 -26.96
N HIS A 104 -17.18 29.09 -27.61
CA HIS A 104 -17.64 29.73 -28.84
C HIS A 104 -17.82 28.70 -29.96
N THR A 105 -16.80 27.86 -30.21
CA THR A 105 -16.85 26.76 -31.18
C THR A 105 -17.98 25.76 -30.88
N PHE A 106 -18.25 25.47 -29.59
CA PHE A 106 -19.30 24.53 -29.18
C PHE A 106 -20.73 24.99 -29.57
N TYR A 107 -20.96 26.30 -29.62
CA TYR A 107 -22.24 26.88 -30.02
C TYR A 107 -22.28 27.37 -31.49
N ASP A 108 -21.19 27.19 -32.25
CA ASP A 108 -21.13 27.55 -33.66
C ASP A 108 -21.99 26.60 -34.52
N LYS A 109 -23.22 27.03 -34.80
CA LYS A 109 -24.20 26.26 -35.58
C LYS A 109 -23.79 26.14 -37.05
N GLU A 110 -23.13 27.15 -37.60
CA GLU A 110 -22.72 27.16 -39.01
C GLU A 110 -21.62 26.12 -39.23
N LEU A 111 -20.59 26.14 -38.38
CA LEU A 111 -19.53 25.14 -38.37
C LEU A 111 -20.12 23.74 -38.19
N GLY A 112 -20.99 23.55 -37.19
CA GLY A 112 -21.62 22.25 -36.95
C GLY A 112 -22.45 21.75 -38.14
N THR A 113 -23.13 22.64 -38.85
CA THR A 113 -23.90 22.31 -40.06
C THR A 113 -22.99 21.94 -41.22
N PHE A 114 -21.94 22.73 -41.43
CA PHE A 114 -20.91 22.44 -42.43
C PHE A 114 -20.32 21.05 -42.23
N VAL A 115 -19.82 20.75 -41.02
CA VAL A 115 -19.16 19.47 -40.73
C VAL A 115 -20.11 18.28 -40.96
N LYS A 116 -21.37 18.38 -40.52
CA LYS A 116 -22.40 17.35 -40.75
C LYS A 116 -22.66 17.12 -42.24
N ASN A 117 -22.76 18.20 -43.02
CA ASN A 117 -23.04 18.12 -44.46
C ASN A 117 -21.86 17.53 -45.24
N GLN A 118 -20.63 17.75 -44.77
CA GLN A 118 -19.44 17.21 -45.43
C GLN A 118 -19.31 15.69 -45.31
N LYS A 119 -19.88 15.05 -44.27
CA LYS A 119 -19.77 13.60 -44.02
C LYS A 119 -18.31 13.10 -44.01
N PHE A 120 -17.47 13.72 -43.17
CA PHE A 120 -16.07 13.32 -43.02
C PHE A 120 -15.94 11.88 -42.49
N ASP A 121 -14.97 11.14 -43.02
CA ASP A 121 -14.68 9.76 -42.63
C ASP A 121 -13.96 9.70 -41.27
N ILE A 122 -13.04 10.65 -41.06
CA ILE A 122 -12.16 10.70 -39.89
C ILE A 122 -11.80 12.15 -39.52
N ALA A 123 -11.67 12.41 -38.22
CA ALA A 123 -11.27 13.70 -37.68
C ALA A 123 -9.94 13.65 -36.92
N PHE A 124 -9.25 14.79 -36.85
CA PHE A 124 -8.05 14.98 -36.05
C PHE A 124 -8.14 16.26 -35.22
N SER A 125 -7.69 16.17 -33.96
CA SER A 125 -7.45 17.35 -33.12
C SER A 125 -6.28 17.10 -32.18
N GLU A 126 -5.60 18.18 -31.77
CA GLU A 126 -4.62 18.07 -30.70
C GLU A 126 -5.29 17.80 -29.35
N LEU A 127 -4.61 17.08 -28.46
CA LEU A 127 -5.08 16.77 -27.10
C LEU A 127 -5.39 18.03 -26.26
N LEU A 128 -4.75 19.16 -26.58
CA LEU A 128 -5.05 20.47 -25.97
C LEU A 128 -6.49 20.96 -26.28
N HIS A 129 -7.14 20.42 -27.31
CA HIS A 129 -8.49 20.77 -27.74
C HIS A 129 -9.45 19.59 -27.59
N ALA A 130 -9.37 18.85 -26.47
CA ALA A 130 -10.15 17.63 -26.22
C ALA A 130 -11.67 17.78 -26.41
N HIS A 131 -12.23 18.98 -26.20
CA HIS A 131 -13.64 19.30 -26.49
C HIS A 131 -14.05 18.97 -27.94
N MET A 132 -13.11 19.04 -28.89
CA MET A 132 -13.36 18.72 -30.30
C MET A 132 -13.74 17.25 -30.50
N PHE A 133 -13.24 16.30 -29.69
CA PHE A 133 -13.62 14.89 -29.81
C PHE A 133 -15.11 14.69 -29.51
N GLY A 134 -15.63 15.43 -28.52
CA GLY A 134 -17.07 15.49 -28.25
C GLY A 134 -17.85 16.13 -29.41
N LEU A 135 -17.34 17.22 -29.97
CA LEU A 135 -17.98 17.90 -31.11
C LEU A 135 -18.02 17.01 -32.35
N PHE A 136 -16.91 16.37 -32.72
CA PHE A 136 -16.82 15.43 -33.84
C PHE A 136 -17.87 14.31 -33.71
N LYS A 137 -17.96 13.67 -32.53
CA LYS A 137 -18.98 12.64 -32.29
C LYS A 137 -20.40 13.21 -32.37
N SER A 138 -20.65 14.41 -31.85
CA SER A 138 -21.95 15.09 -31.94
C SER A 138 -22.32 15.53 -33.36
N TRP A 139 -21.33 15.70 -34.23
CA TRP A 139 -21.47 16.05 -35.64
C TRP A 139 -21.50 14.81 -36.56
N GLY A 140 -21.44 13.61 -35.99
CA GLY A 140 -21.61 12.34 -36.72
C GLY A 140 -20.31 11.71 -37.22
N ILE A 141 -19.14 12.27 -36.89
CA ILE A 141 -17.84 11.66 -37.20
C ILE A 141 -17.54 10.61 -36.13
N LYS A 142 -17.48 9.34 -36.53
CA LYS A 142 -17.33 8.20 -35.61
C LYS A 142 -15.87 7.86 -35.29
N VAL A 143 -14.94 8.30 -36.13
CA VAL A 143 -13.53 7.96 -36.04
C VAL A 143 -12.71 9.22 -35.86
N HIS A 144 -11.80 9.20 -34.89
CA HIS A 144 -10.85 10.28 -34.69
C HIS A 144 -9.49 9.76 -34.25
N VAL A 145 -8.49 10.56 -34.56
CA VAL A 145 -7.11 10.42 -34.08
C VAL A 145 -6.71 11.69 -33.34
N ALA A 146 -5.80 11.55 -32.38
CA ALA A 146 -5.32 12.67 -31.59
C ALA A 146 -3.89 13.06 -32.00
N GLY A 147 -3.51 14.30 -31.69
CA GLY A 147 -2.15 14.79 -31.87
C GLY A 147 -1.59 15.48 -30.62
N CYS A 148 -0.27 15.53 -30.52
CA CYS A 148 0.44 16.31 -29.52
C CYS A 148 1.67 16.93 -30.18
N ALA A 149 1.65 18.24 -30.45
CA ALA A 149 2.78 18.94 -31.06
C ALA A 149 4.02 19.03 -30.16
N THR A 150 3.89 18.65 -28.89
CA THR A 150 4.95 18.54 -27.88
C THR A 150 5.13 17.10 -27.43
N SER A 151 6.04 16.85 -26.48
CA SER A 151 6.01 15.64 -25.67
C SER A 151 4.67 15.49 -24.92
N LEU A 152 4.27 14.25 -24.64
CA LEU A 152 3.00 13.95 -23.97
C LEU A 152 3.00 14.50 -22.54
N PHE A 153 1.98 15.30 -22.20
CA PHE A 153 1.80 15.85 -20.85
C PHE A 153 1.41 14.77 -19.85
N ASP A 154 1.76 14.97 -18.58
CA ASP A 154 1.43 14.10 -17.44
C ASP A 154 -0.07 13.75 -17.37
N ALA A 155 -0.94 14.74 -17.53
CA ALA A 155 -2.39 14.58 -17.51
C ALA A 155 -2.93 13.68 -18.66
N MET A 156 -2.17 13.53 -19.74
CA MET A 156 -2.61 12.85 -20.96
C MET A 156 -2.32 11.35 -20.95
N TYR A 157 -1.61 10.82 -19.95
CA TYR A 157 -1.39 9.37 -19.80
C TYR A 157 -2.66 8.63 -19.38
N ALA A 158 -3.44 9.25 -18.48
CA ALA A 158 -4.54 8.57 -17.80
C ALA A 158 -5.72 8.18 -18.72
N PRO A 159 -6.11 8.96 -19.76
CA PRO A 159 -7.10 8.51 -20.75
C PRO A 159 -6.71 7.22 -21.50
N PHE A 160 -5.41 6.91 -21.59
CA PHE A 160 -4.90 5.70 -22.25
C PHE A 160 -4.57 4.57 -21.26
N GLY A 161 -5.04 4.66 -20.02
CA GLY A 161 -4.83 3.63 -19.01
C GLY A 161 -3.41 3.56 -18.44
N LEU A 162 -2.59 4.59 -18.63
CA LEU A 162 -1.25 4.65 -18.06
C LEU A 162 -1.21 5.66 -16.89
N PRO A 163 -0.56 5.34 -15.75
CA PRO A 163 -0.16 6.35 -14.80
C PRO A 163 1.06 7.11 -15.34
N PHE A 164 1.19 8.40 -15.00
CA PHE A 164 2.41 9.15 -15.28
C PHE A 164 3.55 8.63 -14.38
N PRO A 165 4.68 8.15 -14.94
CA PRO A 165 5.75 7.55 -14.16
C PRO A 165 6.69 8.61 -13.53
N SER A 166 6.18 9.37 -12.56
CA SER A 166 6.89 10.51 -11.94
C SER A 166 8.18 10.17 -11.20
N SER A 167 8.51 8.89 -11.01
CA SER A 167 9.75 8.44 -10.39
C SER A 167 10.97 8.57 -11.31
N TYR A 168 10.77 8.54 -12.63
CA TYR A 168 11.85 8.62 -13.63
C TYR A 168 11.51 9.51 -14.84
N VAL A 169 10.26 9.87 -15.09
CA VAL A 169 9.91 10.88 -16.09
C VAL A 169 9.66 12.23 -15.41
N PRO A 170 10.41 13.28 -15.75
CA PRO A 170 10.18 14.61 -15.21
C PRO A 170 8.91 15.22 -15.82
N ASN A 171 8.19 15.98 -15.01
CA ASN A 171 7.16 16.88 -15.51
C ASN A 171 7.77 17.86 -16.53
N LEU A 172 7.04 18.18 -17.59
CA LEU A 172 7.53 19.01 -18.71
C LEU A 172 8.08 20.38 -18.29
N MET A 173 7.67 20.90 -17.14
CA MET A 173 8.10 22.20 -16.62
C MET A 173 9.37 22.13 -15.78
N ASN A 174 9.84 20.92 -15.43
CA ASN A 174 11.02 20.72 -14.61
C ASN A 174 12.28 20.50 -15.49
N PRO A 175 13.40 21.18 -15.21
CA PRO A 175 14.65 21.00 -15.94
C PRO A 175 15.42 19.77 -15.42
N TYR A 176 14.81 18.59 -15.48
CA TYR A 176 15.44 17.33 -15.04
C TYR A 176 15.57 16.32 -16.20
N THR A 177 16.41 15.30 -16.01
CA THR A 177 16.53 14.14 -16.92
C THR A 177 15.82 12.91 -16.33
N ASP A 178 15.94 11.75 -16.99
CA ASP A 178 15.56 10.44 -16.44
C ASP A 178 16.44 9.97 -15.26
N LYS A 179 17.50 10.71 -14.93
CA LYS A 179 18.42 10.44 -13.81
C LYS A 179 18.31 11.53 -12.73
N MET A 180 17.15 11.59 -12.07
CA MET A 180 16.90 12.52 -10.98
C MET A 180 17.51 12.05 -9.65
N ASN A 181 18.12 12.97 -8.90
CA ASN A 181 18.46 12.72 -7.50
C ASN A 181 17.20 12.74 -6.60
N TYR A 182 17.36 12.40 -5.32
CA TYR A 182 16.21 12.31 -4.40
C TYR A 182 15.40 13.61 -4.32
N LYS A 183 16.05 14.78 -4.24
CA LYS A 183 15.38 16.08 -4.16
C LYS A 183 14.63 16.41 -5.44
N GLU A 184 15.24 16.15 -6.60
CA GLU A 184 14.60 16.32 -7.90
C GLU A 184 13.39 15.40 -8.06
N ARG A 185 13.50 14.12 -7.66
CA ARG A 185 12.38 13.17 -7.63
C ARG A 185 11.26 13.66 -6.71
N PHE A 186 11.59 14.14 -5.51
CA PHE A 186 10.61 14.68 -4.57
C PHE A 186 9.85 15.87 -5.17
N ASN A 187 10.57 16.86 -5.70
CA ASN A 187 9.96 18.00 -6.38
C ASN A 187 9.10 17.58 -7.57
N ASN A 188 9.54 16.59 -8.33
CA ASN A 188 8.81 16.07 -9.48
C ASN A 188 7.49 15.41 -9.07
N VAL A 189 7.49 14.64 -7.97
CA VAL A 189 6.27 14.04 -7.40
C VAL A 189 5.29 15.13 -6.94
N ILE A 190 5.78 16.17 -6.24
CA ILE A 190 4.94 17.30 -5.81
C ILE A 190 4.35 18.04 -7.02
N ALA A 191 5.15 18.34 -8.05
CA ALA A 191 4.68 18.98 -9.28
C ALA A 191 3.59 18.15 -9.98
N ASN A 192 3.80 16.84 -10.13
CA ASN A 192 2.81 15.92 -10.69
C ASN A 192 1.53 15.86 -9.85
N PHE A 193 1.64 15.87 -8.51
CA PHE A 193 0.48 15.90 -7.62
C PHE A 193 -0.33 17.19 -7.77
N ILE A 194 0.33 18.35 -7.84
CA ILE A 194 -0.33 19.64 -8.05
C ILE A 194 -1.05 19.67 -9.41
N ASN A 195 -0.41 19.19 -10.47
CA ASN A 195 -1.05 19.10 -11.79
C ASN A 195 -2.25 18.14 -11.77
N LYS A 196 -2.13 16.98 -11.14
CA LYS A 196 -3.25 16.04 -10.99
C LYS A 196 -4.41 16.68 -10.22
N LEU A 197 -4.13 17.41 -9.14
CA LEU A 197 -5.15 18.14 -8.38
C LEU A 197 -5.80 19.23 -9.24
N PHE A 198 -5.02 19.98 -10.02
CA PHE A 198 -5.54 20.98 -10.95
C PHE A 198 -6.50 20.36 -11.98
N ILE A 199 -6.16 19.19 -12.54
CA ILE A 199 -7.03 18.47 -13.49
C ILE A 199 -8.29 17.94 -12.81
N ILE A 200 -8.21 17.45 -11.57
CA ILE A 200 -9.40 17.03 -10.83
C ILE A 200 -10.35 18.22 -10.58
N LEU A 201 -9.80 19.37 -10.16
CA LEU A 201 -10.60 20.55 -9.80
C LEU A 201 -11.13 21.33 -11.02
N LYS A 202 -10.37 21.40 -12.12
CA LYS A 202 -10.69 22.24 -13.29
C LYS A 202 -10.89 21.46 -14.59
N GLY A 203 -10.63 20.15 -14.62
CA GLY A 203 -10.63 19.34 -15.84
C GLY A 203 -11.97 19.30 -16.56
N ARG A 204 -13.08 19.16 -15.83
CA ARG A 204 -14.45 19.18 -16.40
C ARG A 204 -14.71 20.48 -17.14
N LYS A 205 -14.43 21.63 -16.50
CA LYS A 205 -14.53 22.95 -17.13
C LYS A 205 -13.61 23.07 -18.33
N MET A 206 -12.36 22.62 -18.21
CA MET A 206 -11.33 22.71 -19.26
C MET A 206 -11.76 22.04 -20.57
N VAL A 207 -12.39 20.86 -20.47
CA VAL A 207 -12.83 20.08 -21.64
C VAL A 207 -14.30 20.32 -22.01
N LEU A 208 -14.97 21.26 -21.34
CA LEU A 208 -16.40 21.57 -21.48
C LEU A 208 -17.35 20.41 -21.12
N GLN A 209 -16.93 19.47 -20.25
CA GLN A 209 -17.74 18.31 -19.88
C GLN A 209 -19.15 18.71 -19.42
N ASP A 210 -19.25 19.72 -18.56
CA ASP A 210 -20.54 20.18 -18.01
C ASP A 210 -21.47 20.71 -19.11
N LEU A 211 -20.94 21.37 -20.15
CA LEU A 211 -21.75 21.86 -21.27
C LEU A 211 -22.22 20.72 -22.18
N PHE A 212 -21.40 19.67 -22.34
CA PHE A 212 -21.81 18.46 -23.06
C PHE A 212 -22.94 17.74 -22.30
N ASP A 213 -22.78 17.58 -20.99
CA ASP A 213 -23.79 16.96 -20.13
C ASP A 213 -25.10 17.76 -20.15
N GLU A 214 -25.03 19.10 -20.06
CA GLU A 214 -26.21 19.99 -20.14
C GLU A 214 -26.93 19.89 -21.50
N LYS A 215 -26.20 19.95 -22.62
CA LYS A 215 -26.81 20.03 -23.96
C LYS A 215 -27.32 18.68 -24.47
N TYR A 216 -26.66 17.58 -24.10
CA TYR A 216 -26.91 16.27 -24.69
C TYR A 216 -27.40 15.21 -23.70
N GLY A 217 -27.33 15.48 -22.40
CA GLY A 217 -27.61 14.54 -21.32
C GLY A 217 -26.32 14.03 -20.67
N GLU A 218 -26.36 13.88 -19.35
CA GLU A 218 -25.21 13.46 -18.52
C GLU A 218 -24.60 12.15 -19.03
N GLY A 219 -23.28 12.14 -19.21
CA GLY A 219 -22.52 10.95 -19.59
C GLY A 219 -22.66 10.51 -21.06
N LYS A 220 -23.47 11.19 -21.87
CA LYS A 220 -23.62 10.86 -23.30
C LYS A 220 -22.34 11.08 -24.10
N TYR A 221 -21.56 12.10 -23.71
CA TYR A 221 -20.27 12.44 -24.29
C TYR A 221 -19.24 12.66 -23.16
N ASP A 222 -18.66 11.57 -22.64
CA ASP A 222 -17.51 11.67 -21.74
C ASP A 222 -16.26 12.03 -22.56
N ILE A 223 -15.76 13.26 -22.40
CA ILE A 223 -14.65 13.76 -23.20
C ILE A 223 -13.34 13.02 -22.89
N ARG A 224 -13.17 12.55 -21.65
CA ARG A 224 -11.98 11.79 -21.25
C ARG A 224 -11.98 10.40 -21.89
N GLU A 225 -13.13 9.74 -21.93
CA GLU A 225 -13.31 8.48 -22.65
C GLU A 225 -13.05 8.67 -24.14
N LEU A 226 -13.61 9.73 -24.74
CA LEU A 226 -13.40 10.04 -26.15
C LEU A 226 -11.93 10.27 -26.50
N VAL A 227 -11.15 10.92 -25.63
CA VAL A 227 -9.69 11.01 -25.80
C VAL A 227 -9.06 9.62 -25.84
N GLY A 228 -9.38 8.76 -24.86
CA GLY A 228 -8.89 7.37 -24.80
C GLY A 228 -9.39 6.46 -25.93
N ASP A 229 -10.47 6.85 -26.60
CA ASP A 229 -11.07 6.12 -27.73
C ASP A 229 -10.44 6.45 -29.07
N SER A 230 -9.55 7.44 -29.12
CA SER A 230 -8.75 7.74 -30.32
C SER A 230 -8.09 6.46 -30.83
N SER A 231 -8.12 6.24 -32.15
CA SER A 231 -7.48 5.06 -32.76
C SER A 231 -5.97 5.08 -32.53
N PHE A 232 -5.37 6.26 -32.72
CA PHE A 232 -3.96 6.55 -32.44
C PHE A 232 -3.79 7.97 -31.90
N VAL A 233 -2.64 8.21 -31.25
CA VAL A 233 -2.15 9.52 -30.82
C VAL A 233 -0.80 9.76 -31.46
N PHE A 234 -0.69 10.80 -32.26
CA PHE A 234 0.55 11.21 -32.93
C PHE A 234 1.31 12.22 -32.07
N ILE A 235 2.50 11.85 -31.60
CA ILE A 235 3.31 12.65 -30.68
C ILE A 235 4.54 13.19 -31.42
N ASN A 236 4.84 14.49 -31.32
CA ASN A 236 5.96 15.13 -32.02
C ASN A 236 7.34 14.86 -31.38
N THR A 237 7.58 13.63 -30.91
CA THR A 237 8.85 13.18 -30.31
C THR A 237 9.48 12.10 -31.16
N ASN A 238 10.78 11.89 -31.00
CA ASN A 238 11.49 10.77 -31.61
C ASN A 238 12.16 9.94 -30.50
N PRO A 239 11.94 8.61 -30.44
CA PRO A 239 12.47 7.77 -29.35
C PRO A 239 14.00 7.76 -29.24
N LEU A 240 14.71 8.13 -30.31
CA LEU A 240 16.17 8.23 -30.31
C LEU A 240 16.69 9.50 -29.61
N PHE A 241 15.84 10.51 -29.40
CA PHE A 241 16.21 11.79 -28.80
C PHE A 241 15.33 12.22 -27.61
N ASN A 242 14.20 11.54 -27.39
CA ASN A 242 13.32 11.77 -26.25
C ASN A 242 13.67 10.84 -25.06
N LEU A 243 13.05 11.07 -23.90
CA LEU A 243 13.13 10.15 -22.77
C LEU A 243 12.33 8.87 -23.06
N PRO A 244 12.88 7.68 -22.76
CA PRO A 244 12.10 6.44 -22.84
C PRO A 244 11.01 6.47 -21.76
N GLY A 245 9.78 6.16 -22.15
CA GLY A 245 8.63 6.16 -21.26
C GLY A 245 7.63 5.06 -21.59
N ALA A 246 6.76 4.76 -20.64
CA ALA A 246 5.63 3.85 -20.88
C ALA A 246 4.73 4.43 -21.98
N LYS A 247 4.40 3.61 -22.97
CA LYS A 247 3.48 3.97 -24.05
C LYS A 247 2.54 2.82 -24.36
N THR A 248 1.35 3.15 -24.85
CA THR A 248 0.42 2.17 -25.39
C THR A 248 0.74 1.91 -26.87
N PRO A 249 0.28 0.80 -27.46
CA PRO A 249 0.35 0.59 -28.91
C PRO A 249 -0.32 1.70 -29.74
N LYS A 250 -1.19 2.51 -29.12
CA LYS A 250 -1.85 3.66 -29.75
C LYS A 250 -0.98 4.91 -29.87
N MET A 251 0.13 4.99 -29.12
CA MET A 251 0.98 6.18 -29.07
C MET A 251 2.11 6.07 -30.11
N ILE A 252 1.97 6.84 -31.20
CA ILE A 252 2.89 6.83 -32.34
C ILE A 252 3.73 8.09 -32.32
N GLU A 253 5.04 7.92 -32.17
CA GLU A 253 6.02 9.00 -32.12
C GLU A 253 6.46 9.36 -33.54
N ILE A 254 6.09 10.56 -34.00
CA ILE A 254 6.30 11.03 -35.38
C ILE A 254 7.18 12.30 -35.43
N GLY A 255 8.01 12.51 -34.41
CA GLY A 255 8.95 13.63 -34.37
C GLY A 255 9.85 13.63 -35.60
N GLY A 256 9.94 14.81 -36.25
CA GLY A 256 10.68 14.99 -37.49
C GLY A 256 9.81 15.17 -38.74
N ILE A 257 8.49 14.96 -38.68
CA ILE A 257 7.60 15.17 -39.84
C ILE A 257 7.67 16.60 -40.40
N GLY A 258 7.92 17.59 -39.54
CA GLY A 258 7.97 19.00 -39.91
C GLY A 258 9.35 19.49 -40.37
N ILE A 259 10.36 18.62 -40.38
CA ILE A 259 11.68 19.00 -40.89
C ILE A 259 11.59 19.05 -42.41
N SER A 260 11.75 20.26 -42.94
CA SER A 260 11.85 20.46 -44.38
C SER A 260 13.20 19.93 -44.87
N GLU A 261 13.23 19.45 -46.11
CA GLU A 261 14.49 19.17 -46.78
C GLU A 261 15.33 20.45 -46.82
N SER A 262 16.57 20.36 -46.36
CA SER A 262 17.49 21.49 -46.30
C SER A 262 17.87 21.92 -47.71
N LYS A 263 17.71 23.21 -48.02
CA LYS A 263 18.10 23.79 -49.30
C LYS A 263 19.56 24.27 -49.24
N PRO A 264 20.26 24.37 -50.37
CA PRO A 264 21.53 25.08 -50.43
C PRO A 264 21.36 26.53 -49.92
N LEU A 265 22.32 26.99 -49.11
CA LEU A 265 22.37 28.38 -48.67
C LEU A 265 22.67 29.31 -49.86
N ASP A 266 22.14 30.52 -49.83
CA ASP A 266 22.50 31.57 -50.78
C ASP A 266 23.95 32.09 -50.54
N ASP A 267 24.46 32.86 -51.50
CA ASP A 267 25.82 33.41 -51.44
C ASP A 267 26.05 34.32 -50.23
N PHE A 268 25.00 35.00 -49.75
CA PHE A 268 25.08 35.86 -48.57
C PHE A 268 25.46 35.05 -47.33
N TRP A 269 24.74 33.96 -47.03
CA TRP A 269 25.06 33.11 -45.89
C TRP A 269 26.36 32.33 -46.08
N ILE A 270 26.65 31.87 -47.30
CA ILE A 270 27.91 31.17 -47.61
C ILE A 270 29.11 32.07 -47.32
N ASN A 271 29.06 33.34 -47.72
CA ASN A 271 30.14 34.29 -47.50
C ASN A 271 30.31 34.61 -46.01
N ILE A 272 29.22 34.80 -45.25
CA ILE A 272 29.26 35.00 -43.79
C ILE A 272 29.96 33.81 -43.09
N LEU A 273 29.57 32.59 -43.44
CA LEU A 273 30.09 31.37 -42.79
C LEU A 273 31.56 31.07 -43.17
N LYS A 274 32.11 31.71 -44.21
CA LYS A 274 33.51 31.53 -44.65
C LYS A 274 34.51 32.42 -43.90
N VAL A 275 34.08 33.53 -43.31
CA VAL A 275 34.99 34.54 -42.73
C VAL A 275 35.81 34.00 -41.55
N ARG A 276 35.20 33.17 -40.70
CA ARG A 276 35.81 32.70 -39.45
C ARG A 276 35.69 31.19 -39.30
N GLN A 277 36.52 30.62 -38.45
CA GLN A 277 36.57 29.18 -38.18
C GLN A 277 35.27 28.66 -37.54
N HIS A 278 34.72 29.43 -36.60
CA HIS A 278 33.51 29.05 -35.86
C HIS A 278 32.36 29.99 -36.16
N ASN A 279 31.17 29.40 -36.24
CA ASN A 279 29.92 30.12 -36.48
C ASN A 279 28.90 29.70 -35.42
N VAL A 280 28.26 30.68 -34.78
CA VAL A 280 27.28 30.47 -33.71
C VAL A 280 25.96 31.12 -34.12
N LEU A 281 24.90 30.31 -34.14
CA LEU A 281 23.54 30.79 -34.41
C LEU A 281 22.84 31.12 -33.10
N LEU A 282 22.17 32.26 -33.01
CA LEU A 282 21.35 32.68 -31.86
C LEU A 282 19.91 32.87 -32.31
N SER A 283 18.98 32.06 -31.79
CA SER A 283 17.55 32.19 -32.06
C SER A 283 16.71 31.71 -30.87
N PHE A 284 15.95 32.64 -30.28
CA PHE A 284 15.05 32.38 -29.15
C PHE A 284 13.59 32.13 -29.59
N GLY A 285 13.40 31.73 -30.85
CA GLY A 285 12.09 31.38 -31.39
C GLY A 285 11.29 32.58 -31.90
N SER A 286 9.97 32.41 -32.01
CA SER A 286 9.03 33.42 -32.52
C SER A 286 8.39 34.27 -31.42
N ILE A 287 8.32 33.75 -30.19
CA ILE A 287 7.65 34.41 -29.06
C ILE A 287 8.64 35.24 -28.25
N ALA A 288 9.79 34.67 -27.87
CA ALA A 288 10.82 35.37 -27.10
C ALA A 288 11.68 36.25 -28.00
N LYS A 289 11.10 37.38 -28.46
CA LYS A 289 11.77 38.34 -29.33
C LYS A 289 13.04 38.87 -28.68
N SER A 290 14.18 38.73 -29.35
CA SER A 290 15.48 39.23 -28.87
C SER A 290 15.49 40.74 -28.67
N SER A 291 14.70 41.47 -29.48
CA SER A 291 14.51 42.92 -29.36
C SER A 291 13.88 43.36 -28.03
N LEU A 292 13.11 42.50 -27.36
CA LEU A 292 12.49 42.78 -26.05
C LEU A 292 13.38 42.38 -24.86
N MET A 293 14.57 41.83 -25.13
CA MET A 293 15.50 41.38 -24.11
C MET A 293 15.97 42.56 -23.22
N PRO A 294 16.10 42.36 -21.90
CA PRO A 294 16.60 43.36 -20.95
C PRO A 294 17.97 43.90 -21.34
N LYS A 295 18.20 45.19 -21.06
CA LYS A 295 19.44 45.89 -21.44
C LYS A 295 20.68 45.19 -20.89
N ASN A 296 20.63 44.64 -19.68
CA ASN A 296 21.75 43.89 -19.08
C ASN A 296 22.08 42.60 -19.85
N PHE A 297 21.07 41.82 -20.26
CA PHE A 297 21.29 40.61 -21.06
C PHE A 297 21.85 40.96 -22.45
N LYS A 298 21.27 41.97 -23.12
CA LYS A 298 21.79 42.49 -24.40
C LYS A 298 23.25 42.90 -24.30
N LYS A 299 23.60 43.71 -23.28
CA LYS A 299 24.99 44.12 -23.00
C LYS A 299 25.92 42.94 -22.77
N SER A 300 25.45 41.92 -22.03
CA SER A 300 26.21 40.70 -21.77
C SER A 300 26.50 39.92 -23.06
N ILE A 301 25.49 39.68 -23.90
CA ILE A 301 25.65 39.03 -25.22
C ILE A 301 26.65 39.82 -26.09
N ILE A 302 26.48 41.14 -26.20
CA ILE A 302 27.38 41.98 -27.00
C ILE A 302 28.82 41.94 -26.46
N LYS A 303 29.01 41.96 -25.14
CA LYS A 303 30.33 41.83 -24.51
C LYS A 303 30.97 40.47 -24.83
N THR A 304 30.21 39.38 -24.76
CA THR A 304 30.69 38.04 -25.16
C THR A 304 31.08 37.98 -26.62
N ILE A 305 30.28 38.56 -27.52
CA ILE A 305 30.56 38.61 -28.96
C ILE A 305 31.88 39.36 -29.22
N LYS A 306 32.08 40.54 -28.61
CA LYS A 306 33.31 41.32 -28.73
C LYS A 306 34.54 40.58 -28.20
N ASN A 307 34.38 39.78 -27.14
CA ASN A 307 35.45 39.00 -26.54
C ASN A 307 35.82 37.73 -27.35
N LEU A 308 35.02 37.37 -28.36
CA LEU A 308 35.22 36.18 -29.20
C LEU A 308 35.36 36.57 -30.68
N PRO A 309 36.36 37.40 -31.06
CA PRO A 309 36.49 37.94 -32.43
C PRO A 309 36.73 36.88 -33.51
N ASN A 310 37.18 35.69 -33.13
CA ASN A 310 37.42 34.54 -34.01
C ASN A 310 36.14 33.72 -34.30
N ILE A 311 34.98 34.14 -33.78
CA ILE A 311 33.69 33.48 -33.96
C ILE A 311 32.71 34.45 -34.63
N THR A 312 32.05 34.02 -35.70
CA THR A 312 30.93 34.76 -36.30
C THR A 312 29.63 34.42 -35.58
N PHE A 313 28.91 35.42 -35.12
CA PHE A 313 27.61 35.29 -34.46
C PHE A 313 26.49 35.72 -35.43
N ILE A 314 25.57 34.81 -35.73
CA ILE A 314 24.35 35.11 -36.49
C ILE A 314 23.20 35.19 -35.49
N TRP A 315 22.65 36.37 -35.27
CA TRP A 315 21.61 36.58 -34.26
C TRP A 315 20.29 37.00 -34.90
N LYS A 316 19.27 36.15 -34.73
CA LYS A 316 17.88 36.51 -35.05
C LYS A 316 17.42 37.64 -34.10
N TYR A 317 17.24 38.83 -34.67
CA TYR A 317 16.94 40.05 -33.93
C TYR A 317 15.92 40.88 -34.70
N GLU A 318 14.78 41.19 -34.08
CA GLU A 318 13.62 41.74 -34.79
C GLU A 318 13.77 43.23 -35.17
N THR A 319 14.63 43.99 -34.49
CA THR A 319 14.79 45.45 -34.67
C THR A 319 16.26 45.86 -34.90
N PRO A 320 16.95 45.34 -35.94
CA PRO A 320 18.36 45.65 -36.18
C PRO A 320 18.64 47.15 -36.39
N GLU A 321 17.62 47.96 -36.65
CA GLU A 321 17.67 49.42 -36.80
C GLU A 321 17.99 50.15 -35.49
N ASP A 322 17.90 49.48 -34.34
CA ASP A 322 18.27 50.03 -33.03
C ASP A 322 19.79 50.16 -32.82
N LYS A 323 20.59 49.79 -33.83
CA LYS A 323 22.05 49.95 -33.88
C LYS A 323 22.81 49.18 -32.79
N ILE A 324 22.20 48.14 -32.22
CA ILE A 324 22.86 47.30 -31.20
C ILE A 324 24.14 46.62 -31.70
N GLY A 325 24.23 46.38 -33.02
CA GLY A 325 25.36 45.73 -33.67
C GLY A 325 26.42 46.67 -34.26
N ASP A 326 26.26 47.99 -34.14
CA ASP A 326 27.16 48.95 -34.78
C ASP A 326 28.61 48.77 -34.28
N GLY A 327 29.55 48.66 -35.23
CA GLY A 327 30.98 48.48 -34.96
C GLY A 327 31.38 47.08 -34.46
N ILE A 328 30.58 46.04 -34.72
CA ILE A 328 30.87 44.66 -34.33
C ILE A 328 31.00 43.77 -35.56
N ASP A 329 32.22 43.63 -36.07
CA ASP A 329 32.53 42.92 -37.33
C ASP A 329 32.24 41.42 -37.32
N ASN A 330 32.04 40.84 -36.13
CA ASN A 330 31.73 39.43 -35.95
C ASN A 330 30.26 39.16 -35.58
N LEU A 331 29.38 40.14 -35.75
CA LEU A 331 27.94 40.01 -35.53
C LEU A 331 27.15 40.27 -36.82
N VAL A 332 26.31 39.32 -37.19
CA VAL A 332 25.30 39.46 -38.25
C VAL A 332 23.92 39.45 -37.59
N LEU A 333 23.18 40.55 -37.71
CA LEU A 333 21.79 40.65 -37.28
C LEU A 333 20.86 40.35 -38.45
N SER A 334 19.82 39.55 -38.21
CA SER A 334 18.74 39.36 -39.20
C SER A 334 17.38 39.23 -38.52
N LYS A 335 16.34 39.81 -39.14
CA LYS A 335 14.95 39.66 -38.67
C LYS A 335 14.46 38.22 -38.78
N TRP A 336 14.96 37.51 -39.81
CA TRP A 336 14.62 36.11 -40.06
C TRP A 336 15.82 35.35 -40.62
N ILE A 337 15.92 34.07 -40.31
CA ILE A 337 17.05 33.22 -40.70
C ILE A 337 16.55 31.91 -41.33
N PRO A 338 17.21 31.38 -42.36
CA PRO A 338 16.93 30.03 -42.85
C PRO A 338 17.55 29.00 -41.89
N GLN A 339 16.96 28.87 -40.69
CA GLN A 339 17.52 28.13 -39.55
C GLN A 339 17.93 26.70 -39.91
N ASN A 340 17.04 25.93 -40.54
CA ASN A 340 17.34 24.55 -40.93
C ASN A 340 18.50 24.45 -41.93
N ASP A 341 18.58 25.37 -42.89
CA ASP A 341 19.63 25.38 -43.93
C ASP A 341 20.99 25.82 -43.32
N LEU A 342 20.96 26.80 -42.41
CA LEU A 342 22.14 27.22 -41.65
C LEU A 342 22.66 26.10 -40.75
N LEU A 343 21.78 25.36 -40.08
CA LEU A 343 22.15 24.21 -39.25
C LEU A 343 22.70 23.05 -40.09
N ASN A 344 22.23 22.87 -41.33
CA ASN A 344 22.77 21.86 -42.26
C ASN A 344 24.20 22.17 -42.73
N SER A 345 24.68 23.40 -42.58
CA SER A 345 26.05 23.76 -42.93
C SER A 345 27.08 23.08 -42.03
N SER A 346 28.09 22.46 -42.63
CA SER A 346 29.21 21.85 -41.90
C SER A 346 29.98 22.88 -41.05
N LYS A 347 29.90 24.17 -41.40
CA LYS A 347 30.57 25.29 -40.72
C LYS A 347 29.85 25.81 -39.47
N MET A 348 28.59 25.42 -39.26
CA MET A 348 27.86 25.80 -38.04
C MET A 348 28.45 25.05 -36.84
N SER A 349 28.93 25.77 -35.83
CA SER A 349 29.64 25.20 -34.67
C SER A 349 28.73 25.00 -33.47
N LEU A 350 27.80 25.92 -33.23
CA LEU A 350 26.91 25.90 -32.06
C LEU A 350 25.58 26.59 -32.40
N PHE A 351 24.49 26.07 -31.86
CA PHE A 351 23.19 26.74 -31.85
C PHE A 351 22.77 27.13 -30.43
N ILE A 352 22.67 28.42 -30.17
CA ILE A 352 22.11 28.97 -28.93
C ILE A 352 20.61 29.17 -29.14
N THR A 353 19.80 28.45 -28.37
CA THR A 353 18.36 28.34 -28.56
C THR A 353 17.58 28.47 -27.26
N HIS A 354 16.30 28.76 -27.36
CA HIS A 354 15.35 28.74 -26.24
C HIS A 354 14.91 27.32 -25.84
N GLY A 355 15.35 26.26 -26.53
CA GLY A 355 14.98 24.88 -26.18
C GLY A 355 13.60 24.44 -26.67
N GLY A 356 13.00 25.16 -27.63
CA GLY A 356 11.74 24.73 -28.25
C GLY A 356 11.92 23.42 -29.03
N LEU A 357 10.95 22.51 -28.92
CA LEU A 357 11.04 21.14 -29.45
C LEU A 357 11.39 21.09 -30.95
N ASN A 358 10.75 21.90 -31.79
CA ASN A 358 11.04 21.93 -33.23
C ASN A 358 12.50 22.33 -33.53
N SER A 359 13.03 23.34 -32.84
CA SER A 359 14.44 23.76 -32.98
C SER A 359 15.40 22.66 -32.52
N LEU A 360 15.07 21.93 -31.45
CA LEU A 360 15.87 20.82 -30.98
C LEU A 360 15.84 19.63 -31.95
N THR A 361 14.69 19.36 -32.55
CA THR A 361 14.58 18.32 -33.58
C THR A 361 15.38 18.71 -34.83
N GLU A 362 15.29 19.95 -35.30
CA GLU A 362 16.09 20.44 -36.43
C GLU A 362 17.60 20.28 -36.16
N LEU A 363 18.12 20.79 -35.04
CA LEU A 363 19.56 20.68 -34.74
C LEU A 363 20.02 19.23 -34.55
N ALA A 364 19.16 18.35 -34.01
CA ALA A 364 19.50 16.94 -33.83
C ALA A 364 19.62 16.23 -35.19
N TYR A 365 18.71 16.51 -36.14
CA TYR A 365 18.81 16.00 -37.50
C TYR A 365 20.00 16.58 -38.27
N GLN A 366 20.38 17.84 -38.04
CA GLN A 366 21.55 18.45 -38.69
C GLN A 366 22.90 18.12 -38.01
N GLY A 367 22.84 17.61 -36.77
CA GLY A 367 24.02 17.22 -35.99
C GLY A 367 24.86 18.41 -35.55
N VAL A 368 24.20 19.44 -35.01
CA VAL A 368 24.81 20.67 -34.49
C VAL A 368 24.68 20.70 -32.96
N PRO A 369 25.77 20.91 -32.21
CA PRO A 369 25.71 21.12 -30.77
C PRO A 369 24.88 22.33 -30.36
N ALA A 370 24.38 22.36 -29.12
CA ALA A 370 23.52 23.45 -28.68
C ALA A 370 23.76 23.94 -27.25
N LEU A 371 23.45 25.21 -27.01
CA LEU A 371 23.30 25.80 -25.69
C LEU A 371 21.84 26.23 -25.54
N ALA A 372 21.09 25.59 -24.65
CA ALA A 372 19.70 25.93 -24.42
C ALA A 372 19.53 26.88 -23.23
N ILE A 373 18.85 27.99 -23.47
CA ILE A 373 18.47 29.01 -22.49
C ILE A 373 16.94 29.06 -22.48
N PRO A 374 16.25 28.20 -21.72
CA PRO A 374 14.80 28.11 -21.77
C PRO A 374 14.11 29.30 -21.11
N MET A 375 12.93 29.64 -21.64
CA MET A 375 12.10 30.76 -21.20
C MET A 375 10.88 30.29 -20.42
N PHE A 376 10.18 29.25 -20.87
CA PHE A 376 8.94 28.75 -20.25
C PHE A 376 8.56 27.32 -20.72
N SER A 377 7.63 26.65 -20.01
CA SER A 377 6.99 25.39 -20.45
C SER A 377 7.98 24.23 -20.67
N ASP A 378 7.70 23.37 -21.66
CA ASP A 378 8.47 22.22 -22.11
C ASP A 378 9.93 22.52 -22.43
N GLN A 379 10.29 23.79 -22.67
CA GLN A 379 11.67 24.20 -22.96
C GLN A 379 12.64 23.78 -21.85
N PHE A 380 12.21 23.76 -20.59
CA PHE A 380 13.03 23.31 -19.46
C PHE A 380 13.39 21.82 -19.59
N ALA A 381 12.39 20.95 -19.79
CA ALA A 381 12.60 19.52 -19.98
C ALA A 381 13.35 19.22 -21.29
N ASN A 382 12.98 19.89 -22.39
CA ASN A 382 13.63 19.77 -23.69
C ASN A 382 15.12 20.11 -23.63
N SER A 383 15.49 21.16 -22.89
CA SER A 383 16.91 21.55 -22.72
C SER A 383 17.72 20.42 -22.07
N LYS A 384 17.13 19.62 -21.20
CA LYS A 384 17.78 18.48 -20.57
C LYS A 384 17.92 17.26 -21.50
N LEU A 385 17.17 17.19 -22.60
CA LEU A 385 17.42 16.21 -23.66
C LEU A 385 18.79 16.43 -24.32
N LEU A 386 19.24 17.68 -24.45
CA LEU A 386 20.56 18.01 -24.99
C LEU A 386 21.69 17.48 -24.10
N GLU A 387 21.59 17.72 -22.80
CA GLU A 387 22.57 17.24 -21.81
C GLU A 387 22.57 15.71 -21.76
N ARG A 388 21.37 15.10 -21.73
CA ARG A 388 21.23 13.64 -21.70
C ARG A 388 21.85 12.98 -22.93
N ALA A 389 21.63 13.55 -24.12
CA ALA A 389 22.23 13.06 -25.36
C ALA A 389 23.72 13.45 -25.49
N GLY A 390 24.23 14.32 -24.61
CA GLY A 390 25.59 14.84 -24.67
C GLY A 390 25.86 15.67 -25.92
N ILE A 391 24.85 16.40 -26.41
CA ILE A 391 24.94 17.26 -27.59
C ILE A 391 24.82 18.75 -27.26
N GLY A 392 24.71 19.08 -25.98
CA GLY A 392 24.60 20.47 -25.55
C GLY A 392 24.44 20.61 -24.05
N GLU A 393 24.28 21.86 -23.62
CA GLU A 393 24.14 22.21 -22.21
C GLU A 393 22.91 23.10 -21.97
N TYR A 394 22.35 23.04 -20.75
CA TYR A 394 21.38 24.00 -20.25
C TYR A 394 22.10 25.17 -19.56
N MET A 395 21.55 26.37 -19.72
CA MET A 395 21.94 27.57 -18.99
C MET A 395 20.69 28.31 -18.50
N PRO A 396 20.58 28.59 -17.19
CA PRO A 396 19.51 29.43 -16.66
C PRO A 396 19.49 30.78 -17.38
N ARG A 397 18.29 31.26 -17.73
CA ARG A 397 18.13 32.58 -18.37
C ARG A 397 18.80 33.70 -17.58
N ASP A 398 18.70 33.70 -16.26
CA ASP A 398 19.22 34.79 -15.43
C ASP A 398 20.76 34.85 -15.45
N ASP A 399 21.44 33.75 -15.74
CA ASP A 399 22.89 33.72 -15.96
C ASP A 399 23.30 34.47 -17.23
N LEU A 400 22.37 34.78 -18.14
CA LEU A 400 22.64 35.56 -19.35
C LEU A 400 23.08 37.00 -19.01
N ALA A 401 22.77 37.51 -17.81
CA ALA A 401 23.31 38.79 -17.34
C ALA A 401 24.84 38.76 -17.12
N ASP A 402 25.43 37.58 -16.94
CA ASP A 402 26.86 37.41 -16.68
C ASP A 402 27.59 36.97 -17.96
N SER A 403 28.29 37.93 -18.58
CA SER A 403 29.03 37.69 -19.82
C SER A 403 30.11 36.63 -19.68
N ASN A 404 30.67 36.45 -18.47
CA ASN A 404 31.73 35.47 -18.26
C ASN A 404 31.13 34.06 -18.26
N LYS A 405 30.02 33.84 -17.53
CA LYS A 405 29.30 32.56 -17.58
C LYS A 405 28.84 32.21 -18.99
N PHE A 406 28.30 33.18 -19.72
CA PHE A 406 27.85 32.96 -21.10
C PHE A 406 29.02 32.61 -22.04
N THR A 407 30.13 33.36 -21.95
CA THR A 407 31.35 33.08 -22.73
C THR A 407 31.91 31.69 -22.43
N LEU A 408 31.99 31.31 -21.14
CA LEU A 408 32.51 30.01 -20.71
C LEU A 408 31.69 28.85 -21.30
N LYS A 409 30.36 28.94 -21.30
CA LYS A 409 29.46 27.93 -21.89
C LYS A 409 29.64 27.79 -23.40
N ILE A 410 29.80 28.90 -24.12
CA ILE A 410 30.03 28.87 -25.58
C ILE A 410 31.37 28.18 -25.89
N VAL A 411 32.43 28.60 -25.19
CA VAL A 411 33.78 28.10 -25.41
C VAL A 411 33.89 26.62 -24.99
N SER A 412 33.24 26.21 -23.88
CA SER A 412 33.26 24.81 -23.43
C SER A 412 32.63 23.86 -24.46
N ILE A 413 31.50 24.25 -25.05
CA ILE A 413 30.82 23.42 -26.05
C ILE A 413 31.60 23.37 -27.37
N ILE A 414 32.12 24.51 -27.84
CA ILE A 414 32.86 24.58 -29.11
C ILE A 414 34.19 23.81 -29.03
N ASN A 415 34.89 23.89 -27.89
CA ASN A 415 36.20 23.24 -27.73
C ASN A 415 36.12 21.76 -27.36
N ASN A 416 34.98 21.27 -26.85
CA ASN A 416 34.79 19.86 -26.57
C ASN A 416 34.24 19.12 -27.81
N SER A 417 35.13 18.43 -28.52
CA SER A 417 34.80 17.65 -29.72
C SER A 417 33.77 16.54 -29.49
N GLU A 418 33.55 16.11 -28.24
CA GLU A 418 32.56 15.10 -27.90
C GLU A 418 31.13 15.56 -28.24
N TYR A 419 30.79 16.83 -27.99
CA TYR A 419 29.48 17.38 -28.33
C TYR A 419 29.21 17.26 -29.83
N ARG A 420 30.18 17.66 -30.66
CA ARG A 420 30.08 17.56 -32.12
C ARG A 420 29.98 16.10 -32.58
N ARG A 421 30.81 15.21 -32.02
CA ARG A 421 30.80 13.78 -32.34
C ARG A 421 29.46 13.14 -32.02
N LYS A 422 28.93 13.36 -30.81
CA LYS A 422 27.62 12.84 -30.37
C LYS A 422 26.47 13.43 -31.20
N SER A 423 26.53 14.72 -31.53
CA SER A 423 25.54 15.36 -32.40
C SER A 423 25.48 14.71 -33.78
N LYS A 424 26.65 14.39 -34.37
CA LYS A 424 26.72 13.71 -35.68
C LYS A 424 26.27 12.25 -35.59
N ILE A 425 26.57 11.55 -34.50
CA ILE A 425 26.07 10.18 -34.27
C ILE A 425 24.54 10.18 -34.16
N LEU A 426 23.97 11.08 -33.35
CA LEU A 426 22.51 11.20 -33.20
C LEU A 426 21.85 11.55 -34.55
N SER A 427 22.40 12.51 -35.28
CA SER A 427 21.95 12.85 -36.64
C SER A 427 21.93 11.63 -37.57
N LYS A 428 23.01 10.81 -37.54
CA LYS A 428 23.08 9.58 -38.32
C LYS A 428 22.00 8.58 -37.88
N MET A 429 21.75 8.42 -36.58
CA MET A 429 20.70 7.54 -36.06
C MET A 429 19.30 8.02 -36.49
N LEU A 430 19.02 9.32 -36.40
CA LEU A 430 17.72 9.90 -36.75
C LEU A 430 17.43 9.80 -38.26
N ARG A 431 18.43 10.03 -39.12
CA ARG A 431 18.28 9.92 -40.59
C ARG A 431 18.18 8.48 -41.08
N ASN A 432 18.80 7.55 -40.36
CA ASN A 432 18.75 6.11 -40.66
C ASN A 432 17.76 5.38 -39.76
N HIS A 433 16.85 6.09 -39.09
CA HIS A 433 15.80 5.46 -38.30
C HIS A 433 14.98 4.56 -39.25
N PRO A 434 14.79 3.27 -38.93
CA PRO A 434 14.19 2.30 -39.86
C PRO A 434 12.76 2.68 -40.27
N PHE A 435 12.08 3.48 -39.46
CA PHE A 435 10.72 3.94 -39.71
C PHE A 435 10.71 5.43 -40.06
N ASN A 436 10.16 5.73 -41.24
CA ASN A 436 9.99 7.11 -41.71
C ASN A 436 8.70 7.69 -41.11
N ALA A 437 8.83 8.73 -40.29
CA ALA A 437 7.71 9.34 -39.56
C ALA A 437 6.55 9.81 -40.47
N LYS A 438 6.83 10.32 -41.68
CA LYS A 438 5.78 10.73 -42.64
C LYS A 438 5.02 9.52 -43.17
N LYS A 439 5.73 8.43 -43.48
CA LYS A 439 5.15 7.16 -43.95
C LYS A 439 4.35 6.47 -42.84
N GLU A 440 4.85 6.49 -41.61
CA GLU A 440 4.15 5.96 -40.44
C GLU A 440 2.86 6.73 -40.17
N LEU A 441 2.94 8.07 -40.09
CA LEU A 441 1.77 8.93 -39.93
C LEU A 441 0.69 8.54 -40.95
N ARG A 442 1.02 8.52 -42.24
CA ARG A 442 0.09 8.17 -43.31
C ARG A 442 -0.55 6.79 -43.07
N LYS A 443 0.27 5.76 -42.86
CA LYS A 443 -0.22 4.38 -42.69
C LYS A 443 -1.13 4.21 -41.48
N TYR A 444 -0.79 4.79 -40.34
CA TYR A 444 -1.63 4.72 -39.14
C TYR A 444 -2.92 5.54 -39.29
N PHE A 445 -2.87 6.67 -40.00
CA PHE A 445 -4.05 7.48 -40.29
C PHE A 445 -5.02 6.74 -41.24
N GLU A 446 -4.50 6.15 -42.33
CA GLU A 446 -5.27 5.31 -43.25
C GLU A 446 -5.86 4.09 -42.52
N PHE A 447 -5.07 3.41 -41.69
CA PHE A 447 -5.54 2.28 -40.88
C PHE A 447 -6.66 2.69 -39.92
N ALA A 448 -6.54 3.83 -39.25
CA ALA A 448 -7.61 4.35 -38.40
C ALA A 448 -8.87 4.66 -39.21
N ALA A 449 -8.74 5.28 -40.38
CA ALA A 449 -9.88 5.59 -41.25
C ALA A 449 -10.60 4.33 -41.75
N GLU A 450 -9.85 3.26 -42.05
CA GLU A 450 -10.40 1.99 -42.52
C GLU A 450 -11.07 1.17 -41.42
N PHE A 451 -10.43 1.04 -40.25
CA PHE A 451 -10.86 0.12 -39.19
C PHE A 451 -11.54 0.80 -38.00
N GLY A 452 -11.53 2.13 -37.94
CA GLY A 452 -12.20 2.90 -36.90
C GLY A 452 -11.53 2.78 -35.52
N LYS A 453 -12.36 2.69 -34.47
CA LYS A 453 -11.91 2.55 -33.07
C LYS A 453 -11.24 1.18 -32.87
N LEU A 454 -10.10 1.18 -32.18
CA LEU A 454 -9.28 -0.02 -31.93
C LEU A 454 -9.27 -0.39 -30.43
N PRO A 455 -10.35 -0.96 -29.87
CA PRO A 455 -10.44 -1.28 -28.44
C PRO A 455 -9.48 -2.41 -28.02
N MET A 456 -9.09 -3.28 -28.95
CA MET A 456 -8.08 -4.32 -28.70
C MET A 456 -6.69 -3.75 -28.40
N LEU A 457 -6.46 -2.46 -28.67
CA LEU A 457 -5.23 -1.75 -28.31
C LEU A 457 -5.36 -0.95 -26.99
N ASP A 458 -6.55 -0.94 -26.37
CA ASP A 458 -6.75 -0.30 -25.06
C ASP A 458 -6.13 -1.16 -23.95
N LEU A 459 -5.43 -0.51 -23.01
CA LEU A 459 -4.97 -1.19 -21.81
C LEU A 459 -6.17 -1.52 -20.91
N GLY A 460 -6.18 -2.71 -20.29
CA GLY A 460 -7.20 -3.08 -19.31
C GLY A 460 -7.30 -2.09 -18.14
N SER A 461 -6.18 -1.45 -17.79
CA SER A 461 -6.10 -0.39 -16.78
C SER A 461 -6.85 0.90 -17.13
N LYS A 462 -7.23 1.13 -18.40
CA LYS A 462 -8.06 2.27 -18.83
C LYS A 462 -9.36 2.35 -18.04
N ASN A 463 -9.95 1.20 -17.71
CA ASN A 463 -11.24 1.07 -17.03
C ASN A 463 -11.12 0.67 -15.55
N MET A 464 -9.91 0.64 -14.99
CA MET A 464 -9.68 0.26 -13.60
C MET A 464 -9.76 1.46 -12.65
N THR A 465 -10.28 1.23 -11.46
CA THR A 465 -10.18 2.21 -10.36
C THR A 465 -8.75 2.30 -9.84
N THR A 466 -8.41 3.39 -9.13
CA THR A 466 -7.10 3.51 -8.46
C THR A 466 -6.88 2.38 -7.44
N ILE A 467 -7.94 1.89 -6.81
CA ILE A 467 -7.88 0.78 -5.85
C ILE A 467 -7.43 -0.51 -6.54
N GLN A 468 -8.09 -0.87 -7.64
CA GLN A 468 -7.75 -2.06 -8.44
C GLN A 468 -6.37 -1.96 -9.08
N TYR A 469 -6.04 -0.80 -9.68
CA TYR A 469 -4.78 -0.62 -10.39
C TYR A 469 -3.55 -0.85 -9.48
N TYR A 470 -3.62 -0.39 -8.23
CA TYR A 470 -2.56 -0.57 -7.25
C TYR A 470 -2.76 -1.78 -6.33
N ASN A 471 -3.75 -2.64 -6.60
CA ASN A 471 -4.11 -3.82 -5.80
C ASN A 471 -4.32 -3.49 -4.31
N ILE A 472 -4.87 -2.31 -4.01
CA ILE A 472 -5.09 -1.85 -2.63
C ILE A 472 -6.14 -2.74 -1.95
N ASP A 473 -7.14 -3.19 -2.71
CA ASP A 473 -8.15 -4.19 -2.32
C ASP A 473 -7.56 -5.57 -2.00
N ILE A 474 -6.37 -5.89 -2.50
CA ILE A 474 -5.63 -7.12 -2.15
C ILE A 474 -4.71 -6.88 -0.95
N PHE A 475 -3.92 -5.79 -0.96
CA PHE A 475 -2.91 -5.55 0.06
C PHE A 475 -3.51 -5.19 1.43
N ILE A 476 -4.61 -4.42 1.48
CA ILE A 476 -5.22 -4.04 2.76
C ILE A 476 -5.70 -5.27 3.55
N PRO A 477 -6.48 -6.22 2.98
CA PRO A 477 -6.85 -7.44 3.69
C PRO A 477 -5.66 -8.31 4.10
N ILE A 478 -4.62 -8.42 3.27
CA ILE A 478 -3.41 -9.17 3.60
C ILE A 478 -2.68 -8.54 4.81
N ILE A 479 -2.48 -7.22 4.78
CA ILE A 479 -1.86 -6.48 5.89
C ILE A 479 -2.70 -6.64 7.16
N PHE A 480 -4.03 -6.53 7.05
CA PHE A 480 -4.95 -6.75 8.17
C PHE A 480 -4.81 -8.15 8.76
N LEU A 481 -4.80 -9.22 7.94
CA LEU A 481 -4.61 -10.60 8.39
C LEU A 481 -3.23 -10.81 9.05
N ILE A 482 -2.17 -10.25 8.49
CA ILE A 482 -0.82 -10.31 9.09
C ILE A 482 -0.79 -9.61 10.44
N THR A 483 -1.37 -8.41 10.56
CA THR A 483 -1.42 -7.68 11.83
C THR A 483 -2.29 -8.39 12.88
N MET A 484 -3.42 -8.98 12.49
CA MET A 484 -4.25 -9.82 13.36
C MET A 484 -3.49 -11.07 13.82
N PHE A 485 -2.81 -11.77 12.91
CA PHE A 485 -2.00 -12.94 13.26
C PHE A 485 -0.88 -12.60 14.25
N ILE A 486 -0.14 -11.52 14.00
CA ILE A 486 0.90 -11.03 14.92
C ILE A 486 0.29 -10.68 16.29
N PHE A 487 -0.85 -10.00 16.32
CA PHE A 487 -1.57 -9.65 17.55
C PHE A 487 -1.99 -10.89 18.35
N PHE A 488 -2.60 -11.90 17.69
CA PHE A 488 -2.98 -13.16 18.33
C PHE A 488 -1.77 -13.97 18.80
N ALA A 489 -0.69 -14.02 18.01
CA ALA A 489 0.56 -14.69 18.40
C ALA A 489 1.18 -14.04 19.64
N ILE A 490 1.14 -12.70 19.76
CA ILE A 490 1.61 -11.98 20.95
C ILE A 490 0.75 -12.33 22.17
N ILE A 491 -0.59 -12.38 22.02
CA ILE A 491 -1.51 -12.76 23.12
C ILE A 491 -1.27 -14.21 23.55
N LEU A 492 -1.16 -15.16 22.60
CA LEU A 492 -0.89 -16.56 22.87
C LEU A 492 0.48 -16.74 23.54
N LEU A 493 1.53 -16.08 23.05
CA LEU A 493 2.85 -16.13 23.65
C LEU A 493 2.81 -15.58 25.08
N LYS A 494 2.10 -14.47 25.33
CA LYS A 494 1.89 -13.92 26.67
C LYS A 494 1.19 -14.95 27.58
N ASN A 495 0.13 -15.60 27.11
CA ASN A 495 -0.61 -16.59 27.88
C ASN A 495 0.21 -17.87 28.14
N ILE A 496 0.99 -18.34 27.15
CA ILE A 496 1.91 -19.47 27.29
C ILE A 496 3.02 -19.13 28.29
N LEU A 497 3.60 -17.92 28.23
CA LEU A 497 4.60 -17.48 29.20
C LEU A 497 4.03 -17.39 30.62
N ILE A 498 2.82 -16.88 30.79
CA ILE A 498 2.10 -16.88 32.07
C ILE A 498 1.85 -18.31 32.54
N TYR A 499 1.38 -19.20 31.66
CA TYR A 499 1.11 -20.60 31.99
C TYR A 499 2.38 -21.36 32.37
N ILE A 500 3.48 -21.23 31.60
CA ILE A 500 4.78 -21.83 31.92
C ILE A 500 5.28 -21.30 33.26
N PHE A 501 5.16 -20.01 33.54
CA PHE A 501 5.51 -19.44 34.84
C PHE A 501 4.69 -20.05 35.98
N THR A 502 3.38 -20.24 35.77
CA THR A 502 2.46 -20.85 36.74
C THR A 502 2.75 -22.35 36.93
N LEU A 503 2.97 -23.09 35.85
CA LEU A 503 3.33 -24.51 35.84
C LEU A 503 4.71 -24.73 36.48
N PHE A 504 5.67 -23.84 36.26
CA PHE A 504 6.97 -23.87 36.91
C PHE A 504 6.82 -23.67 38.43
N GLN A 505 5.90 -22.82 38.88
CA GLN A 505 5.56 -22.71 40.31
C GLN A 505 4.88 -23.98 40.87
N ILE A 506 4.06 -24.67 40.07
CA ILE A 506 3.39 -25.93 40.47
C ILE A 506 4.37 -27.11 40.49
N LEU A 507 5.20 -27.26 39.45
CA LEU A 507 6.14 -28.38 39.25
C LEU A 507 7.38 -28.26 40.14
N ASN A 508 7.93 -27.05 40.30
CA ASN A 508 8.95 -26.80 41.33
C ASN A 508 8.30 -26.55 42.68
N GLY A 509 7.19 -27.26 42.94
CA GLY A 509 6.39 -27.24 44.15
C GLY A 509 7.28 -26.86 45.31
N SER A 510 7.18 -25.57 45.68
CA SER A 510 7.95 -24.99 46.75
C SER A 510 7.85 -25.95 47.92
N GLY A 511 8.98 -26.54 48.33
CA GLY A 511 9.12 -27.70 49.21
C GLY A 511 8.55 -27.50 50.62
N SER A 512 7.24 -27.29 50.70
CA SER A 512 6.48 -27.11 51.92
C SER A 512 5.87 -28.46 52.29
N SER A 513 6.33 -29.01 53.41
CA SER A 513 5.87 -30.24 54.04
C SER A 513 4.37 -30.22 54.33
N VAL A 514 3.54 -30.60 53.34
CA VAL A 514 2.09 -30.76 53.55
C VAL A 514 1.88 -31.85 54.62
N PRO A 515 1.24 -31.53 55.76
CA PRO A 515 1.09 -32.47 56.87
C PRO A 515 0.19 -33.66 56.54
N VAL A 516 0.45 -34.78 57.23
CA VAL A 516 -0.33 -36.02 57.16
C VAL A 516 -0.76 -36.37 58.59
N TRP A 517 -2.05 -36.60 58.79
CA TRP A 517 -2.63 -37.01 60.07
C TRP A 517 -3.34 -38.35 59.89
N SER A 518 -3.12 -39.30 60.80
CA SER A 518 -3.84 -40.58 60.81
C SER A 518 -4.26 -40.99 62.20
N PHE A 519 -5.35 -41.75 62.28
CA PHE A 519 -5.86 -42.33 63.51
C PHE A 519 -5.99 -43.85 63.36
N ALA A 520 -5.60 -44.56 64.41
CA ALA A 520 -5.64 -46.01 64.48
C ALA A 520 -6.30 -46.45 65.79
N GLU A 521 -7.21 -47.41 65.72
CA GLU A 521 -7.84 -48.04 66.87
C GLU A 521 -7.39 -49.51 66.91
N ASN A 522 -6.87 -49.98 68.04
CA ASN A 522 -6.27 -51.31 68.19
C ASN A 522 -5.17 -51.64 67.14
N ASN A 523 -4.29 -50.66 66.84
CA ASN A 523 -3.23 -50.74 65.81
C ASN A 523 -3.72 -50.94 64.37
N ILE A 524 -5.00 -50.71 64.10
CA ILE A 524 -5.56 -50.72 62.75
C ILE A 524 -5.80 -49.26 62.35
N GLU A 525 -4.94 -48.72 61.48
CA GLU A 525 -5.15 -47.39 60.87
C GLU A 525 -6.48 -47.43 60.12
N CYS A 526 -7.44 -46.59 60.50
CA CYS A 526 -8.77 -46.58 59.88
C CYS A 526 -8.99 -45.34 59.00
N ILE A 527 -8.28 -44.25 59.29
CA ILE A 527 -8.34 -43.02 58.51
C ILE A 527 -6.99 -42.30 58.45
N LYS A 528 -6.68 -41.75 57.27
CA LYS A 528 -5.49 -40.95 56.99
C LYS A 528 -5.85 -39.75 56.10
N LEU A 529 -5.42 -38.56 56.49
CA LEU A 529 -5.74 -37.29 55.84
C LEU A 529 -4.47 -36.49 55.56
N ARG A 530 -4.35 -35.94 54.35
CA ARG A 530 -3.30 -35.01 53.94
C ARG A 530 -3.94 -33.77 53.34
N ALA A 531 -3.61 -32.60 53.86
CA ALA A 531 -4.13 -31.34 53.33
C ALA A 531 -3.21 -30.17 53.71
N SER A 532 -3.08 -29.19 52.82
CA SER A 532 -2.71 -27.83 53.21
C SER A 532 -4.01 -27.08 53.48
N ALA A 533 -4.31 -26.88 54.75
CA ALA A 533 -5.58 -26.33 55.17
C ALA A 533 -5.41 -24.90 55.70
N THR A 534 -6.32 -24.00 55.33
CA THR A 534 -6.38 -22.63 55.85
C THR A 534 -7.78 -22.35 56.35
N ILE A 535 -7.91 -22.03 57.63
CA ILE A 535 -9.17 -21.67 58.25
C ILE A 535 -9.32 -20.15 58.14
N THR A 536 -10.42 -19.65 57.58
CA THR A 536 -10.77 -18.23 57.60
C THR A 536 -11.95 -18.02 58.52
N LEU A 537 -11.81 -17.19 59.55
CA LEU A 537 -12.84 -16.95 60.57
C LEU A 537 -13.19 -15.48 60.62
N ALA A 538 -14.48 -15.17 60.64
CA ALA A 538 -14.99 -13.86 61.02
C ALA A 538 -15.01 -13.73 62.55
N TYR A 539 -14.60 -12.56 63.07
CA TYR A 539 -14.69 -12.20 64.49
C TYR A 539 -15.04 -10.72 64.65
N PHE A 540 -15.51 -10.34 65.85
CA PHE A 540 -15.75 -8.95 66.22
C PHE A 540 -14.72 -8.49 67.24
N GLN A 541 -14.19 -7.30 67.03
CA GLN A 541 -13.31 -6.62 67.96
C GLN A 541 -14.14 -5.77 68.93
N GLU A 542 -13.81 -5.78 70.21
CA GLU A 542 -14.50 -5.00 71.25
C GLU A 542 -14.52 -3.50 70.87
N GLY A 543 -15.71 -2.89 70.90
CA GLY A 543 -15.94 -1.52 70.44
C GLY A 543 -16.08 -1.33 68.92
N ASN A 544 -16.05 -2.41 68.13
CA ASN A 544 -16.16 -2.34 66.66
C ASN A 544 -17.29 -3.26 66.14
N ALA A 545 -18.30 -2.67 65.49
CA ALA A 545 -19.41 -3.40 64.88
C ALA A 545 -19.02 -4.11 63.55
N LYS A 546 -17.81 -3.87 63.02
CA LYS A 546 -17.37 -4.46 61.76
C LYS A 546 -16.78 -5.85 61.98
N LYS A 547 -17.20 -6.81 61.13
CA LYS A 547 -16.57 -8.14 61.03
C LYS A 547 -15.12 -7.99 60.57
N HIS A 548 -14.19 -8.63 61.28
CA HIS A 548 -12.81 -8.81 60.88
C HIS A 548 -12.59 -10.26 60.48
N TYR A 549 -11.75 -10.51 59.48
CA TYR A 549 -11.43 -11.86 59.01
C TYR A 549 -9.98 -12.19 59.33
N ALA A 550 -9.74 -13.38 59.87
CA ALA A 550 -8.41 -13.91 60.07
C ALA A 550 -8.25 -15.24 59.35
N SER A 551 -7.18 -15.38 58.56
CA SER A 551 -6.81 -16.65 57.92
C SER A 551 -5.68 -17.31 58.72
N ILE A 552 -5.97 -18.48 59.29
CA ILE A 552 -5.05 -19.29 60.09
C ILE A 552 -4.67 -20.53 59.27
N PRO A 553 -3.41 -20.67 58.83
CA PRO A 553 -2.95 -21.92 58.23
C PRO A 553 -2.89 -23.03 59.29
N LEU A 554 -3.33 -24.24 58.94
CA LEU A 554 -3.08 -25.44 59.74
C LEU A 554 -1.58 -25.73 59.72
N LEU A 555 -0.97 -25.63 60.89
CA LEU A 555 0.46 -25.88 61.04
C LEU A 555 0.75 -27.38 60.96
N PRO A 556 1.92 -27.78 60.40
CA PRO A 556 2.31 -29.18 60.32
C PRO A 556 2.42 -29.91 61.67
N LYS A 557 2.45 -29.17 62.79
CA LYS A 557 2.56 -29.66 64.17
C LYS A 557 1.22 -29.96 64.86
N SER A 558 0.10 -29.90 64.14
CA SER A 558 -1.20 -30.27 64.71
C SER A 558 -1.22 -31.75 65.07
N ALA A 559 -1.66 -32.07 66.28
CA ALA A 559 -1.66 -33.42 66.82
C ALA A 559 -3.06 -34.03 66.69
N VAL A 560 -3.13 -35.32 66.35
CA VAL A 560 -4.38 -36.07 66.39
C VAL A 560 -4.84 -36.17 67.84
N ASN A 561 -6.09 -35.78 68.10
CA ASN A 561 -6.74 -35.94 69.39
C ASN A 561 -7.33 -37.35 69.46
N GLU A 562 -6.57 -38.27 70.03
CA GLU A 562 -6.96 -39.68 70.13
C GLU A 562 -8.28 -39.88 70.90
N ASN A 563 -8.58 -39.03 71.90
CA ASN A 563 -9.81 -39.13 72.69
C ASN A 563 -11.08 -38.72 71.92
N ASN A 564 -10.94 -37.88 70.89
CA ASN A 564 -12.07 -37.41 70.06
C ASN A 564 -12.05 -38.01 68.64
N SER A 565 -11.07 -38.86 68.35
CA SER A 565 -11.00 -39.59 67.09
C SER A 565 -11.51 -41.01 67.33
N SER A 566 -12.13 -41.61 66.32
CA SER A 566 -12.70 -42.96 66.44
C SER A 566 -12.76 -43.59 65.06
N CYS A 567 -12.46 -44.88 64.97
CA CYS A 567 -12.65 -45.62 63.72
C CYS A 567 -14.12 -45.94 63.49
N GLN A 568 -14.94 -45.90 64.54
CA GLN A 568 -16.37 -46.13 64.45
C GLN A 568 -17.09 -45.60 65.70
N ILE A 569 -17.85 -44.52 65.52
CA ILE A 569 -18.73 -43.98 66.57
C ILE A 569 -20.11 -43.68 66.01
N LEU A 570 -21.16 -44.06 66.74
CA LEU A 570 -22.53 -43.68 66.41
C LEU A 570 -22.74 -42.23 66.84
N ARG A 571 -22.93 -41.33 65.88
CA ARG A 571 -23.26 -39.92 66.15
C ARG A 571 -24.71 -39.65 65.85
N LYS A 572 -25.41 -39.05 66.79
CA LYS A 572 -26.71 -38.45 66.52
C LYS A 572 -26.51 -37.06 65.93
N VAL A 573 -26.89 -36.86 64.68
CA VAL A 573 -26.89 -35.58 63.97
C VAL A 573 -28.33 -35.31 63.54
N ASP A 574 -28.93 -34.27 64.12
CA ASP A 574 -30.37 -34.00 64.05
C ASP A 574 -31.22 -35.24 64.44
N SER A 575 -32.04 -35.74 63.52
CA SER A 575 -32.87 -36.94 63.68
C SER A 575 -32.17 -38.25 63.27
N PHE A 576 -30.95 -38.19 62.74
CA PHE A 576 -30.25 -39.33 62.16
C PHE A 576 -29.14 -39.86 63.07
N ASN A 577 -28.98 -41.18 63.10
CA ASN A 577 -27.85 -41.83 63.74
C ASN A 577 -26.85 -42.22 62.64
N ILE A 578 -25.78 -41.44 62.50
CA ILE A 578 -24.74 -41.64 61.49
C ILE A 578 -23.58 -42.41 62.13
N ILE A 579 -23.26 -43.58 61.62
CA ILE A 579 -22.02 -44.24 62.02
C ILE A 579 -20.84 -43.55 61.32
N SER A 580 -19.90 -43.06 62.12
CA SER A 580 -18.87 -42.13 61.66
C SER A 580 -17.45 -42.62 61.95
N GLN A 581 -16.55 -42.42 60.99
CA GLN A 581 -15.11 -42.32 61.23
C GLN A 581 -14.77 -40.87 61.55
N VAL A 582 -14.08 -40.64 62.66
CA VAL A 582 -13.81 -39.30 63.18
C VAL A 582 -12.31 -39.09 63.29
N LEU A 583 -11.81 -38.04 62.63
CA LEU A 583 -10.44 -37.58 62.78
C LEU A 583 -10.47 -36.18 63.41
N SER A 584 -10.13 -36.11 64.69
CA SER A 584 -10.03 -34.85 65.43
C SER A 584 -8.56 -34.44 65.54
N LEU A 585 -8.26 -33.19 65.23
CA LEU A 585 -6.95 -32.57 65.40
C LEU A 585 -7.06 -31.49 66.47
N ASN A 586 -6.14 -31.47 67.42
CA ASN A 586 -5.98 -30.38 68.36
C ASN A 586 -4.68 -29.61 68.07
N PHE A 587 -4.63 -28.36 68.51
CA PHE A 587 -3.44 -27.51 68.42
C PHE A 587 -2.82 -27.21 69.80
N PRO A 588 -2.56 -28.22 70.65
CA PRO A 588 -2.32 -27.99 72.08
C PRO A 588 -1.04 -27.21 72.38
N SER A 589 -0.02 -27.27 71.52
CA SER A 589 1.27 -26.60 71.72
C SER A 589 1.33 -25.16 71.21
N ILE A 590 0.31 -24.71 70.47
CA ILE A 590 0.34 -23.41 69.79
C ILE A 590 -0.91 -22.59 70.12
N TYR A 591 -2.09 -23.22 70.17
CA TYR A 591 -3.37 -22.53 70.39
C TYR A 591 -4.31 -23.38 71.28
N PRO A 592 -4.22 -23.25 72.62
CA PRO A 592 -5.10 -23.96 73.54
C PRO A 592 -6.59 -23.73 73.23
N GLY A 593 -7.40 -24.79 73.25
CA GLY A 593 -8.83 -24.75 72.94
C GLY A 593 -9.18 -24.70 71.45
N TRP A 594 -8.18 -24.71 70.56
CA TRP A 594 -8.41 -24.90 69.13
C TRP A 594 -8.44 -26.38 68.77
N GLY A 595 -9.39 -26.75 67.92
CA GLY A 595 -9.45 -28.07 67.33
C GLY A 595 -10.28 -28.08 66.05
N ILE A 596 -9.98 -29.02 65.16
CA ILE A 596 -10.78 -29.31 63.98
C ILE A 596 -11.13 -30.79 63.97
N THR A 597 -12.37 -31.11 63.66
CA THR A 597 -12.85 -32.50 63.60
C THR A 597 -13.48 -32.75 62.25
N PHE A 598 -13.00 -33.77 61.56
CA PHE A 598 -13.52 -34.23 60.28
C PHE A 598 -14.35 -35.50 60.51
N TYR A 599 -15.58 -35.51 60.00
CA TYR A 599 -16.51 -36.64 60.14
C TYR A 599 -16.78 -37.28 58.79
N PHE A 600 -16.43 -38.56 58.69
CA PHE A 600 -16.62 -39.37 57.50
C PHE A 600 -17.64 -40.46 57.77
N THR A 601 -18.35 -40.88 56.73
CA THR A 601 -19.31 -41.99 56.81
C THR A 601 -19.34 -42.75 55.49
N ASN A 602 -19.63 -44.05 55.57
CA ASN A 602 -19.92 -44.90 54.42
C ASN A 602 -21.41 -45.28 54.37
N ASP A 603 -22.26 -44.59 55.14
CA ASP A 603 -23.68 -44.88 55.24
C ASP A 603 -24.40 -44.48 53.95
N SER A 604 -24.59 -45.47 53.07
CA SER A 604 -25.30 -45.33 51.80
C SER A 604 -26.81 -45.09 51.97
N THR A 605 -27.36 -45.29 53.18
CA THR A 605 -28.79 -45.06 53.45
C THR A 605 -29.12 -43.60 53.70
N LEU A 606 -28.16 -42.85 54.24
CA LEU A 606 -28.30 -41.42 54.54
C LEU A 606 -27.74 -40.52 53.44
N PHE A 607 -26.80 -41.05 52.64
CA PHE A 607 -26.07 -40.29 51.64
C PHE A 607 -25.89 -41.11 50.36
N ASN A 608 -25.85 -40.45 49.20
CA ASN A 608 -25.66 -41.13 47.91
C ASN A 608 -24.20 -41.54 47.67
N ILE A 609 -23.67 -42.38 48.56
CA ILE A 609 -22.30 -42.90 48.56
C ILE A 609 -22.37 -44.37 48.18
N SER A 610 -21.64 -44.78 47.14
CA SER A 610 -21.59 -46.20 46.76
C SER A 610 -20.94 -47.04 47.87
N GLU A 611 -21.25 -48.34 47.93
CA GLU A 611 -20.60 -49.26 48.87
C GLU A 611 -19.07 -49.11 48.79
N ASN A 612 -18.38 -49.14 49.95
CA ASN A 612 -16.94 -48.91 50.14
C ASN A 612 -16.44 -47.47 49.96
N ASN A 613 -17.30 -46.51 49.62
CA ASN A 613 -16.91 -45.09 49.57
C ASN A 613 -17.20 -44.39 50.90
N PHE A 614 -16.39 -43.39 51.21
CA PHE A 614 -16.50 -42.55 52.40
C PHE A 614 -16.66 -41.09 51.97
N GLY A 615 -17.76 -40.47 52.38
CA GLY A 615 -17.98 -39.04 52.22
C GLY A 615 -17.68 -38.28 53.51
N LEU A 616 -17.13 -37.08 53.36
CA LEU A 616 -16.94 -36.12 54.45
C LEU A 616 -18.26 -35.38 54.62
N TYR A 617 -19.04 -35.73 55.64
CA TYR A 617 -20.37 -35.14 55.82
C TYR A 617 -20.35 -33.92 56.72
N GLN A 618 -19.36 -33.80 57.62
CA GLN A 618 -19.26 -32.67 58.54
C GLN A 618 -17.81 -32.27 58.84
N ILE A 619 -17.57 -30.97 58.99
CA ILE A 619 -16.37 -30.40 59.58
C ILE A 619 -16.79 -29.54 60.78
N GLN A 620 -16.16 -29.75 61.93
CA GLN A 620 -16.34 -28.92 63.12
C GLN A 620 -15.03 -28.20 63.43
N ILE A 621 -15.09 -26.90 63.76
CA ILE A 621 -13.95 -26.12 64.25
C ILE A 621 -14.31 -25.54 65.62
N ASN A 622 -13.52 -25.89 66.62
CA ASN A 622 -13.52 -25.23 67.91
C ASN A 622 -12.48 -24.10 67.84
N ALA A 623 -12.92 -22.85 67.95
CA ALA A 623 -12.08 -21.66 67.87
C ALA A 623 -12.07 -20.94 69.22
N ASN A 624 -10.94 -21.01 69.94
CA ASN A 624 -10.74 -20.24 71.17
C ASN A 624 -10.01 -18.94 70.85
N PHE A 625 -10.73 -17.89 70.44
CA PHE A 625 -10.15 -16.60 70.08
C PHE A 625 -9.26 -16.00 71.18
N SER A 626 -9.57 -16.30 72.46
CA SER A 626 -8.78 -15.80 73.59
C SER A 626 -7.36 -16.38 73.67
N SER A 627 -7.09 -17.51 73.01
CA SER A 627 -5.74 -18.10 72.97
C SER A 627 -4.85 -17.57 71.85
N MET A 628 -5.36 -16.66 71.00
CA MET A 628 -4.63 -16.07 69.85
C MET A 628 -4.74 -14.53 69.82
N PRO A 629 -4.30 -13.80 70.87
CA PRO A 629 -4.49 -12.35 70.97
C PRO A 629 -3.75 -11.55 69.87
N LYS A 630 -2.72 -12.13 69.25
CA LYS A 630 -2.01 -11.52 68.10
C LYS A 630 -2.80 -11.58 66.79
N VAL A 631 -3.72 -12.54 66.64
CA VAL A 631 -4.55 -12.73 65.45
C VAL A 631 -5.93 -12.13 65.66
N PHE A 632 -6.47 -12.25 66.87
CA PHE A 632 -7.79 -11.76 67.27
C PHE A 632 -7.64 -10.70 68.36
N ASN A 633 -7.30 -9.48 67.95
CA ASN A 633 -7.11 -8.37 68.88
C ASN A 633 -8.45 -7.99 69.54
N ASN A 634 -8.50 -7.95 70.87
CA ASN A 634 -9.71 -7.67 71.67
C ASN A 634 -10.99 -8.38 71.16
N SER A 635 -10.92 -9.68 70.89
CA SER A 635 -12.11 -10.44 70.45
C SER A 635 -13.22 -10.44 71.50
N VAL A 636 -14.45 -10.10 71.09
CA VAL A 636 -15.66 -10.17 71.94
C VAL A 636 -16.03 -11.63 72.27
N LEU A 637 -15.63 -12.57 71.42
CA LEU A 637 -15.94 -13.99 71.53
C LEU A 637 -14.76 -14.71 72.19
N LYS A 638 -15.02 -15.56 73.20
CA LYS A 638 -13.97 -16.35 73.88
C LYS A 638 -13.73 -17.68 73.18
N THR A 639 -14.77 -18.52 73.09
CA THR A 639 -14.74 -19.81 72.40
C THR A 639 -16.01 -19.95 71.56
N HIS A 640 -15.87 -20.33 70.29
CA HIS A 640 -16.98 -20.55 69.39
C HIS A 640 -16.80 -21.85 68.60
N VAL A 641 -17.91 -22.53 68.29
CA VAL A 641 -17.92 -23.78 67.52
C VAL A 641 -18.57 -23.49 66.18
N TYR A 642 -17.82 -23.73 65.10
CA TYR A 642 -18.31 -23.65 63.73
C TYR A 642 -18.52 -25.05 63.20
N MET A 643 -19.63 -25.28 62.49
CA MET A 643 -19.94 -26.56 61.86
C MET A 643 -20.35 -26.34 60.42
N SER A 644 -19.98 -27.25 59.52
CA SER A 644 -20.60 -27.28 58.20
C SER A 644 -22.06 -27.70 58.34
N HIS A 645 -22.97 -26.91 57.78
CA HIS A 645 -24.40 -27.21 57.81
C HIS A 645 -24.67 -28.52 57.08
N LEU A 646 -25.40 -29.47 57.69
CA LEU A 646 -26.01 -30.60 56.96
C LEU A 646 -27.43 -30.20 56.57
N LYS A 647 -27.73 -30.15 55.28
CA LYS A 647 -29.12 -30.19 54.80
C LYS A 647 -29.26 -31.51 54.05
N PHE A 648 -30.05 -32.44 54.59
CA PHE A 648 -30.29 -33.74 53.97
C PHE A 648 -31.11 -33.61 52.66
N ASP A 649 -31.86 -32.52 52.51
CA ASP A 649 -32.68 -32.22 51.33
C ASP A 649 -31.96 -31.35 50.28
N ASP A 650 -30.71 -30.96 50.52
CA ASP A 650 -29.92 -30.12 49.62
C ASP A 650 -28.68 -30.90 49.17
N ASN A 651 -28.27 -30.72 47.91
CA ASN A 651 -27.07 -31.33 47.37
C ASN A 651 -25.84 -30.62 47.95
N ASN A 652 -25.58 -30.92 49.23
CA ASN A 652 -24.56 -30.25 50.01
C ASN A 652 -23.17 -30.57 49.45
N ASP A 653 -22.36 -29.53 49.19
CA ASP A 653 -21.03 -29.64 48.56
C ASP A 653 -20.11 -30.65 49.29
N LEU A 654 -20.27 -30.78 50.61
CA LEU A 654 -19.53 -31.75 51.43
C LEU A 654 -19.94 -33.20 51.17
N ILE A 655 -21.24 -33.47 51.15
CA ILE A 655 -21.80 -34.83 51.18
C ILE A 655 -21.67 -35.53 49.82
N ASN A 656 -21.76 -34.77 48.72
CA ASN A 656 -21.68 -35.32 47.37
C ASN A 656 -20.24 -35.54 46.88
N SER A 657 -19.26 -35.27 47.72
CA SER A 657 -17.86 -35.42 47.40
C SER A 657 -17.32 -36.68 48.07
N ILE A 658 -16.98 -37.69 47.27
CA ILE A 658 -16.34 -38.91 47.73
C ILE A 658 -14.86 -38.59 47.99
N TYR A 659 -14.40 -38.76 49.23
CA TYR A 659 -13.04 -38.38 49.61
C TYR A 659 -12.13 -39.56 49.90
N ALA A 660 -12.69 -40.74 50.20
CA ALA A 660 -11.94 -41.98 50.30
C ALA A 660 -12.78 -43.14 49.80
N GLN A 661 -12.10 -44.19 49.34
CA GLN A 661 -12.67 -45.48 49.04
C GLN A 661 -11.83 -46.51 49.80
N THR A 662 -12.42 -47.59 50.29
CA THR A 662 -11.63 -48.69 50.88
C THR A 662 -10.56 -49.14 49.85
N ASP A 663 -9.29 -49.12 50.26
CA ASP A 663 -8.10 -49.40 49.43
C ASP A 663 -7.71 -48.36 48.35
N HIS A 664 -8.40 -47.22 48.23
CA HIS A 664 -8.04 -46.13 47.30
C HIS A 664 -8.09 -44.75 47.96
N SER A 665 -7.37 -43.79 47.40
CA SER A 665 -7.40 -42.40 47.90
C SER A 665 -7.70 -41.43 46.77
N TYR A 666 -8.70 -40.58 46.97
CA TYR A 666 -8.96 -39.47 46.06
C TYR A 666 -8.02 -38.31 46.39
N PHE A 667 -7.42 -37.73 45.36
CA PHE A 667 -6.55 -36.56 45.49
C PHE A 667 -7.18 -35.36 44.77
N CYS A 668 -7.51 -34.31 45.51
CA CYS A 668 -8.02 -33.05 44.97
C CYS A 668 -6.88 -32.01 44.97
N PRO A 669 -6.16 -31.80 43.85
CA PRO A 669 -5.18 -30.71 43.74
C PRO A 669 -5.81 -29.32 43.82
N SER A 670 -7.05 -29.17 43.36
CA SER A 670 -7.78 -27.90 43.46
C SER A 670 -8.06 -27.49 44.91
N SER A 671 -8.34 -26.21 45.10
CA SER A 671 -8.68 -25.67 46.42
C SER A 671 -10.16 -25.94 46.72
N GLN A 672 -10.44 -26.80 47.70
CA GLN A 672 -11.79 -27.09 48.17
C GLN A 672 -12.14 -26.13 49.31
N ILE A 673 -13.21 -25.35 49.18
CA ILE A 673 -13.61 -24.34 50.18
C ILE A 673 -14.93 -24.76 50.81
N TYR A 674 -14.90 -25.06 52.11
CA TYR A 674 -16.10 -25.43 52.87
C TYR A 674 -16.53 -24.27 53.75
N LYS A 675 -17.78 -23.82 53.61
CA LYS A 675 -18.38 -22.81 54.49
C LYS A 675 -18.89 -23.47 55.76
N LEU A 676 -18.67 -22.82 56.90
CA LEU A 676 -19.03 -23.28 58.23
C LEU A 676 -19.83 -22.17 58.92
N ILE A 677 -20.85 -22.56 59.67
CA ILE A 677 -21.77 -21.66 60.36
C ILE A 677 -21.59 -21.86 61.86
N GLY A 678 -21.59 -20.76 62.60
CA GLY A 678 -21.53 -20.74 64.05
C GLY A 678 -22.86 -21.15 64.71
N SER A 679 -22.85 -21.47 66.00
CA SER A 679 -24.07 -21.82 66.76
C SER A 679 -25.11 -20.70 66.89
N GLN A 680 -24.80 -19.50 66.40
CA GLN A 680 -25.74 -18.38 66.22
C GLN A 680 -25.76 -18.04 64.73
N GLU A 681 -26.79 -18.54 64.04
CA GLU A 681 -26.87 -18.66 62.57
C GLU A 681 -26.65 -17.36 61.78
N ASP A 682 -26.67 -16.18 62.41
CA ASP A 682 -26.60 -14.89 61.70
C ASP A 682 -25.34 -14.05 61.96
N ILE A 683 -24.44 -14.44 62.86
CA ILE A 683 -23.42 -13.50 63.37
C ILE A 683 -22.01 -13.80 62.86
N LEU A 684 -21.63 -15.07 62.66
CA LEU A 684 -20.24 -15.45 62.38
C LEU A 684 -20.11 -16.43 61.22
N GLU A 685 -19.27 -16.05 60.25
CA GLU A 685 -18.90 -16.87 59.10
C GLU A 685 -17.54 -17.51 59.36
N ALA A 686 -17.40 -18.77 58.96
CA ALA A 686 -16.10 -19.39 58.82
C ALA A 686 -16.01 -20.17 57.51
N SER A 687 -14.80 -20.33 57.01
CA SER A 687 -14.53 -21.25 55.92
C SER A 687 -13.23 -22.00 56.15
N ILE A 688 -13.13 -23.20 55.61
CA ILE A 688 -11.88 -23.93 55.56
C ILE A 688 -11.54 -24.24 54.10
N THR A 689 -10.36 -23.80 53.68
CA THR A 689 -9.81 -24.08 52.37
C THR A 689 -8.82 -25.24 52.49
N LEU A 690 -9.13 -26.38 51.89
CA LEU A 690 -8.23 -27.53 51.78
C LEU A 690 -7.59 -27.54 50.39
N LYS A 691 -6.27 -27.52 50.32
CA LYS A 691 -5.49 -27.70 49.09
C LYS A 691 -4.68 -28.99 49.15
N ASN A 692 -4.44 -29.62 48.02
CA ASN A 692 -3.75 -30.92 47.97
C ASN A 692 -4.45 -31.96 48.86
N PHE A 693 -5.79 -31.94 48.90
CA PHE A 693 -6.58 -32.73 49.81
C PHE A 693 -6.55 -34.20 49.42
N ARG A 694 -6.26 -35.08 50.38
CA ARG A 694 -6.24 -36.53 50.18
C ARG A 694 -6.71 -37.23 51.43
N VAL A 695 -7.68 -38.12 51.30
CA VAL A 695 -8.16 -38.96 52.40
C VAL A 695 -8.05 -40.42 51.98
N GLN A 696 -7.76 -41.29 52.94
CA GLN A 696 -7.78 -42.73 52.78
C GLN A 696 -8.47 -43.34 54.00
N ALA A 697 -9.44 -44.20 53.75
CA ALA A 697 -10.17 -44.97 54.75
C ALA A 697 -9.82 -46.46 54.54
N PHE A 698 -9.63 -47.20 55.63
CA PHE A 698 -9.05 -48.55 55.58
C PHE A 698 -9.98 -49.67 56.07
N THR A 699 -11.12 -49.32 56.66
CA THR A 699 -12.04 -50.30 57.27
C THR A 699 -13.48 -49.97 56.93
N ASN A 700 -14.27 -50.98 56.56
CA ASN A 700 -15.72 -50.82 56.46
C ASN A 700 -16.31 -50.68 57.88
N ILE A 701 -17.11 -49.65 58.07
CA ILE A 701 -17.91 -49.44 59.27
C ILE A 701 -18.97 -50.56 59.30
N SER A 702 -18.84 -51.53 60.19
CA SER A 702 -19.78 -52.67 60.26
C SER A 702 -20.93 -52.39 61.23
N ILE A 703 -22.16 -52.72 60.82
CA ILE A 703 -23.39 -52.46 61.58
C ILE A 703 -23.39 -53.30 62.87
N ILE A 704 -23.63 -52.65 64.01
CA ILE A 704 -23.80 -53.29 65.33
C ILE A 704 -25.19 -53.94 65.38
N ASN A 705 -25.28 -55.23 65.67
CA ASN A 705 -26.54 -55.91 66.00
C ASN A 705 -27.05 -55.43 67.37
N ASN A 706 -28.37 -55.53 67.61
CA ASN A 706 -29.08 -55.14 68.84
C ASN A 706 -28.50 -55.69 70.17
N ASP A 707 -27.50 -56.58 70.13
CA ASP A 707 -26.91 -57.27 71.27
C ASP A 707 -25.50 -56.77 71.66
N GLY A 708 -25.01 -55.67 71.07
CA GLY A 708 -23.77 -55.00 71.51
C GLY A 708 -22.45 -55.76 71.25
N HIS A 709 -22.47 -56.84 70.45
CA HIS A 709 -21.27 -57.59 70.08
C HIS A 709 -20.73 -57.24 68.69
N LEU A 710 -19.46 -56.82 68.62
CA LEU A 710 -18.67 -56.60 67.40
C LEU A 710 -18.48 -57.91 66.63
N LYS A 711 -19.04 -58.01 65.42
CA LYS A 711 -18.70 -59.09 64.48
C LYS A 711 -17.63 -58.59 63.52
N ILE A 712 -16.36 -58.91 63.82
CA ILE A 712 -15.25 -58.74 62.87
C ILE A 712 -15.54 -59.64 61.68
N SER A 713 -15.77 -59.07 60.49
CA SER A 713 -15.88 -59.89 59.29
C SER A 713 -14.50 -60.50 59.01
N ASN A 714 -14.37 -61.80 59.27
CA ASN A 714 -13.29 -62.63 58.76
C ASN A 714 -13.43 -62.74 57.24
N ASN A 715 -13.18 -61.66 56.50
CA ASN A 715 -12.91 -61.74 55.07
C ASN A 715 -11.41 -61.96 54.88
N TYR A 716 -11.12 -63.07 54.21
CA TYR A 716 -9.88 -63.83 54.20
C TYR A 716 -8.72 -63.19 53.41
N GLU A 717 -8.73 -61.88 53.14
CA GLU A 717 -7.70 -61.18 52.36
C GLU A 717 -6.86 -60.14 53.15
N ILE A 718 -7.23 -59.85 54.40
CA ILE A 718 -6.57 -58.79 55.21
C ILE A 718 -5.14 -59.17 55.66
N LYS A 719 -4.77 -60.46 55.62
CA LYS A 719 -3.42 -60.91 56.06
C LYS A 719 -2.28 -60.50 55.12
N ASN A 720 -2.55 -60.12 53.87
CA ASN A 720 -1.49 -59.77 52.90
C ASN A 720 -1.23 -58.27 52.74
N ILE A 721 -2.01 -57.39 53.39
CA ILE A 721 -1.78 -55.94 53.39
C ILE A 721 -0.93 -55.50 54.61
N LEU A 722 -0.80 -56.37 55.62
CA LEU A 722 -0.12 -56.10 56.89
C LEU A 722 1.43 -56.11 56.83
N SER A 723 2.06 -56.14 55.64
CA SER A 723 3.52 -56.29 55.51
C SER A 723 4.24 -55.30 54.59
N SER A 724 3.57 -54.29 54.00
CA SER A 724 4.25 -53.32 53.11
C SER A 724 4.12 -51.86 53.55
N SER A 725 5.20 -51.36 54.17
CA SER A 725 5.62 -49.96 54.31
C SER A 725 4.53 -48.88 54.50
N VAL A 726 4.30 -48.54 55.77
CA VAL A 726 3.31 -47.61 56.37
C VAL A 726 3.49 -46.10 56.00
N SER A 727 4.15 -45.74 54.89
CA SER A 727 4.45 -44.32 54.58
C SER A 727 3.77 -43.71 53.35
N LYS A 728 3.07 -44.49 52.53
CA LYS A 728 2.49 -43.98 51.26
C LYS A 728 1.00 -44.25 51.18
N PHE A 729 0.24 -43.22 50.82
CA PHE A 729 -1.15 -43.38 50.40
C PHE A 729 -1.23 -44.30 49.16
N LEU A 730 -2.27 -45.14 49.06
CA LEU A 730 -2.52 -46.04 47.92
C LEU A 730 -2.88 -45.29 46.62
N THR A 731 -3.09 -45.98 45.51
CA THR A 731 -3.27 -45.42 44.14
C THR A 731 -4.17 -44.18 44.04
N ARG A 732 -3.82 -43.30 43.10
CA ARG A 732 -4.24 -41.90 43.03
C ARG A 732 -5.32 -41.74 41.95
N GLU A 733 -6.57 -41.52 42.35
CA GLU A 733 -7.62 -41.04 41.45
C GLU A 733 -7.85 -39.54 41.72
N THR A 734 -8.00 -38.74 40.67
CA THR A 734 -8.36 -37.31 40.80
C THR A 734 -9.81 -37.19 41.22
N CYS A 735 -10.10 -36.33 42.19
CA CYS A 735 -11.47 -36.06 42.62
C CYS A 735 -12.34 -35.65 41.42
N PRO A 736 -13.63 -36.05 41.36
CA PRO A 736 -14.53 -35.73 40.26
C PRO A 736 -14.60 -34.23 39.91
N SER A 737 -14.41 -33.35 40.92
CA SER A 737 -14.37 -31.90 40.73
C SER A 737 -13.27 -31.44 39.75
N ASP A 738 -12.16 -32.18 39.66
CA ASP A 738 -10.97 -31.79 38.89
C ASP A 738 -10.87 -32.52 37.54
N GLN A 739 -11.80 -33.45 37.26
CA GLN A 739 -11.81 -34.18 35.98
C GLN A 739 -12.18 -33.27 34.79
N THR A 740 -12.95 -32.20 35.01
CA THR A 740 -13.37 -31.29 33.93
C THR A 740 -12.25 -30.38 33.38
N GLU A 741 -11.19 -30.10 34.17
CA GLU A 741 -10.04 -29.32 33.67
C GLU A 741 -9.03 -30.17 32.89
N ALA A 742 -8.94 -31.48 33.15
CA ALA A 742 -8.02 -32.38 32.48
C ALA A 742 -8.36 -32.60 30.99
N ASP A 743 -9.63 -32.47 30.61
CA ASP A 743 -10.10 -32.61 29.22
C ASP A 743 -9.68 -31.45 28.29
N LEU A 744 -9.17 -30.34 28.83
CA LEU A 744 -8.74 -29.19 28.02
C LEU A 744 -7.35 -29.39 27.36
N VAL A 745 -6.50 -30.24 27.95
CA VAL A 745 -5.11 -30.44 27.48
C VAL A 745 -5.04 -31.08 26.09
N PRO A 746 -5.78 -32.17 25.77
CA PRO A 746 -5.82 -32.73 24.42
C PRO A 746 -6.34 -31.73 23.38
N VAL A 747 -7.30 -30.88 23.75
CA VAL A 747 -7.88 -29.86 22.85
C VAL A 747 -6.85 -28.79 22.49
N ILE A 748 -6.07 -28.31 23.47
CA ILE A 748 -5.00 -27.32 23.22
C ILE A 748 -3.87 -27.95 22.38
N ALA A 749 -3.43 -29.17 22.72
CA ALA A 749 -2.39 -29.87 21.97
C ALA A 749 -2.82 -30.16 20.52
N GLY A 750 -4.06 -30.59 20.31
CA GLY A 750 -4.64 -30.78 18.98
C GLY A 750 -4.71 -29.47 18.18
N SER A 751 -5.08 -28.36 18.82
CA SER A 751 -5.16 -27.04 18.17
C SER A 751 -3.79 -26.52 17.73
N ILE A 752 -2.75 -26.70 18.57
CA ILE A 752 -1.36 -26.34 18.22
C ILE A 752 -0.85 -27.19 17.05
N LEU A 753 -1.13 -28.51 17.06
CA LEU A 753 -0.71 -29.41 15.97
C LEU A 753 -1.37 -29.03 14.64
N VAL A 754 -2.67 -28.73 14.63
CA VAL A 754 -3.39 -28.25 13.44
C VAL A 754 -2.81 -26.93 12.93
N GLY A 755 -2.48 -25.99 13.82
CA GLY A 755 -1.81 -24.74 13.46
C GLY A 755 -0.45 -24.94 12.80
N LEU A 756 0.38 -25.84 13.32
CA LEU A 756 1.68 -26.18 12.74
C LEU A 756 1.58 -26.88 11.38
N ILE A 757 0.57 -27.74 11.19
CA ILE A 757 0.30 -28.39 9.90
C ILE A 757 -0.09 -27.34 8.85
N LEU A 758 -1.00 -26.41 9.19
CA LEU A 758 -1.42 -25.32 8.31
C LEU A 758 -0.26 -24.41 7.90
N ILE A 759 0.60 -24.03 8.85
CA ILE A 759 1.79 -23.21 8.57
C ILE A 759 2.75 -23.92 7.61
N ASN A 760 3.04 -25.21 7.84
CA ASN A 760 3.88 -26.00 6.94
C ASN A 760 3.27 -26.14 5.54
N LEU A 761 1.95 -26.31 5.44
CA LEU A 761 1.25 -26.39 4.15
C LEU A 761 1.37 -25.07 3.37
N ILE A 762 1.25 -23.92 4.06
CA ILE A 762 1.45 -22.59 3.46
C ILE A 762 2.89 -22.43 2.97
N PHE A 763 3.90 -22.77 3.78
CA PHE A 763 5.30 -22.72 3.36
C PHE A 763 5.58 -23.64 2.17
N TYR A 764 5.01 -24.85 2.17
CA TYR A 764 5.11 -25.79 1.05
C TYR A 764 4.50 -25.21 -0.24
N LEU A 765 3.32 -24.60 -0.17
CA LEU A 765 2.67 -23.97 -1.33
C LEU A 765 3.48 -22.78 -1.87
N VAL A 766 3.97 -21.91 -0.98
CA VAL A 766 4.81 -20.76 -1.37
C VAL A 766 6.13 -21.22 -2.01
N TYR A 767 6.76 -22.24 -1.45
CA TYR A 767 7.99 -22.82 -2.01
C TYR A 767 7.71 -23.45 -3.38
N ARG A 768 6.59 -24.19 -3.52
CA ARG A 768 6.19 -24.82 -4.78
C ARG A 768 5.90 -23.81 -5.90
N CYS A 769 5.29 -22.66 -5.58
CA CYS A 769 5.05 -21.58 -6.55
C CYS A 769 6.33 -20.86 -7.03
N ARG A 770 7.48 -21.07 -6.38
CA ARG A 770 8.78 -20.48 -6.77
C ARG A 770 9.70 -21.45 -7.52
N LEU A 771 9.35 -22.73 -7.62
CA LEU A 771 10.15 -23.70 -8.37
C LEU A 771 9.95 -23.48 -9.87
N THR A 772 11.05 -23.43 -10.62
CA THR A 772 11.01 -23.41 -12.09
C THR A 772 10.40 -24.70 -12.63
N ASN A 773 9.78 -24.65 -13.81
CA ASN A 773 9.17 -25.83 -14.46
C ASN A 773 10.15 -27.01 -14.59
N GLU A 774 11.45 -26.72 -14.74
CA GLU A 774 12.52 -27.72 -14.81
C GLU A 774 12.66 -28.52 -13.50
N VAL A 775 12.51 -27.89 -12.33
CA VAL A 775 12.61 -28.58 -11.04
C VAL A 775 11.31 -29.33 -10.72
N LEU A 776 10.15 -28.82 -11.15
CA LEU A 776 8.87 -29.53 -11.02
C LEU A 776 8.84 -30.85 -11.80
N MET A 777 9.54 -30.95 -12.92
CA MET A 777 9.66 -32.20 -13.70
C MET A 777 10.55 -33.26 -13.04
N ILE A 778 11.47 -32.89 -12.15
CA ILE A 778 12.39 -33.83 -11.49
C ILE A 778 11.75 -34.54 -10.29
N VAL A 779 10.81 -33.88 -9.60
CA VAL A 779 10.37 -34.30 -8.25
C VAL A 779 9.13 -35.21 -8.25
N ASN A 780 8.41 -35.36 -9.37
CA ASN A 780 7.28 -36.30 -9.40
C ASN A 780 6.92 -36.79 -10.82
N SER A 781 7.41 -37.97 -11.20
CA SER A 781 7.06 -38.63 -12.47
C SER A 781 5.63 -39.19 -12.53
N ASN A 782 4.85 -39.12 -11.43
CA ASN A 782 3.52 -39.74 -11.30
C ASN A 782 2.41 -38.80 -10.78
N SER A 783 2.58 -37.47 -10.86
CA SER A 783 1.54 -36.53 -10.42
C SER A 783 0.39 -36.46 -11.44
N HIS A 784 -0.82 -36.86 -11.02
CA HIS A 784 -2.09 -36.98 -11.78
C HIS A 784 -2.67 -35.68 -12.38
N PHE A 785 -1.85 -34.65 -12.62
CA PHE A 785 -2.25 -33.40 -13.27
C PHE A 785 -1.60 -33.24 -14.66
N THR A 786 -1.41 -34.34 -15.39
CA THR A 786 -1.21 -34.29 -16.83
C THR A 786 -2.54 -33.93 -17.47
N ASP A 787 -2.81 -32.63 -17.57
CA ASP A 787 -3.91 -32.13 -18.37
C ASP A 787 -3.57 -32.42 -19.84
N LYS A 788 -3.98 -33.61 -20.32
CA LYS A 788 -3.80 -34.04 -21.72
C LYS A 788 -4.39 -33.03 -22.72
N VAL A 789 -5.25 -32.12 -22.28
CA VAL A 789 -5.77 -31.02 -23.11
C VAL A 789 -4.80 -29.85 -23.15
N TYR A 790 -4.10 -29.55 -22.05
CA TYR A 790 -3.08 -28.51 -21.97
C TYR A 790 -1.78 -28.92 -22.67
N ASP A 791 -1.30 -30.15 -22.46
CA ASP A 791 -0.10 -30.68 -23.12
C ASP A 791 -0.29 -30.83 -24.64
N LYS A 792 -1.50 -31.23 -25.09
CA LYS A 792 -1.83 -31.27 -26.52
C LYS A 792 -1.96 -29.88 -27.13
N LYS A 793 -2.57 -28.92 -26.43
CA LYS A 793 -2.61 -27.52 -26.91
C LYS A 793 -1.23 -26.88 -26.95
N MET A 794 -0.34 -27.19 -26.02
CA MET A 794 1.04 -26.68 -26.01
C MET A 794 1.92 -27.37 -27.07
N SER A 795 1.71 -28.66 -27.35
CA SER A 795 2.38 -29.34 -28.48
C SER A 795 1.85 -28.88 -29.84
N ASP A 796 0.55 -28.61 -29.94
CA ASP A 796 -0.06 -28.01 -31.12
C ASP A 796 0.49 -26.58 -31.31
N PHE A 797 0.62 -25.78 -30.25
CA PHE A 797 1.21 -24.42 -30.33
C PHE A 797 2.69 -24.45 -30.74
N ASN A 798 3.50 -25.35 -30.18
CA ASN A 798 4.92 -25.49 -30.49
C ASN A 798 5.20 -26.15 -31.85
N SER A 799 4.28 -26.98 -32.36
CA SER A 799 4.39 -27.56 -33.72
C SER A 799 4.05 -26.55 -34.83
N PHE A 800 3.31 -25.48 -34.51
CA PHE A 800 3.11 -24.34 -35.41
C PHE A 800 4.33 -23.41 -35.50
N ASP A 801 5.09 -23.21 -34.41
CA ASP A 801 6.30 -22.37 -34.42
C ASP A 801 7.50 -23.05 -35.14
N HIS A 802 7.56 -24.38 -35.14
CA HIS A 802 8.60 -25.13 -35.87
C HIS A 802 8.29 -25.38 -37.35
N ALA A 803 7.06 -25.17 -37.80
CA ALA A 803 6.67 -25.28 -39.20
C ALA A 803 6.92 -23.99 -40.02
N SER A 804 7.25 -22.87 -39.37
CA SER A 804 7.53 -21.58 -40.04
C SER A 804 9.01 -21.26 -40.24
N THR A 805 9.93 -22.15 -39.87
CA THR A 805 11.40 -21.92 -39.97
C THR A 805 12.14 -22.82 -40.97
N SER A 806 11.42 -23.52 -41.84
CA SER A 806 12.02 -24.33 -42.92
C SER A 806 11.35 -24.02 -44.27
N ASN A 807 11.61 -22.85 -44.83
CA ASN A 807 11.43 -22.49 -46.24
C ASN A 807 11.85 -21.04 -46.41
N LEU A 808 13.15 -20.80 -46.64
CA LEU A 808 13.73 -19.62 -47.32
C LEU A 808 15.26 -19.77 -47.30
N ASP A 809 15.76 -20.60 -48.22
CA ASP A 809 17.00 -20.34 -48.97
C ASP A 809 16.77 -19.15 -49.94
#